data_AF-A0A9P1C4F1-F1
#
_entry.id   AF-A0A9P1C4F1-F1
#
_cell.length_a   1.000
_cell.length_b   1.000
_cell.length_c   1.000
_cell.angle_alpha   90.00
_cell.angle_beta   90.00
_cell.angle_gamma   90.00
#
_symmetry.space_group_name_H-M   'P 1'
#
loop_
_entity.id
_entity.type
_entity.pdbx_description
1 polymer ?
#
loop_
_entity_poly.entity_id
_entity_poly.type
_entity_poly.pdbx_seq_one_letter_code
_entity_poly.pdbx_strand_id
1 'polypeptide(L)'
;MDVTTPRGASLVLGAVLVFLLTWVALHHFTQREVGWFAFLGSLTGFSLSFLIILLVPYDISQTLSGGDKVLMPFSWDMMYWASFLLCWVTYPLLSEYEAASGFTVAGRLMSLRSTWCGLYVAGTVLLLLCLVVGGFSVLAPWCLAMANAWALLVSSLLMAYGLVAVPRQFWRQASPSFELKRLYCSAVALDEARLGTQYELQDTIAEARLETAQRSAQFWDPSLERAFALLQLTMEECELLHLELTNGVPGRPHQPACGSTPRRLEQAEDVAPRVDYLAQLHGALRQASIEARRTACRWEELINRCLLLEDIEVRIFFPRFWKHRLFGPGALYDGTGARESLGGPGGPGAPQFPCELRLCQLPVLRTAWHKLVVLWLSILRRWKLPRQRQDGPSNECPMCRRQMLKDCRTEGSLFIQRNTKCLDSGVGEKGLEKGFECLDLEKVSTSQVDECSGLAASKLNDDLYWVNNDSGAGPVLYGIRKNGQHVARLRVSGAGANDWEDIAIGPGPTKGKSYIYVADVGDNYRKRGTVQIYRMEEPKVERGRNRNDDIRVSAVRFDVTYPNNMKYDCESIFIDKGKGARKAGTEGRVYLITKGDNRASDPQWRGGDVFYVDLPRESASLSWQATSTRLNLVLATGADITPRGNLIAVRTYGEIQIWPRPCEWSVEEALSKQPCGVASKNEQQGEAIAFGKDGDHYITVSEGKYPKVWYFGMTQRFQKDMMDKAKAEAKAMEAQKVA
;
A
#
# COMPACT_ATOMS: atom_id res chain seq x y z
N MET A 1 -27.34 33.00 -55.37
CA MET A 1 -26.75 33.60 -54.17
C MET A 1 -25.25 33.44 -54.30
N ASP A 2 -24.59 34.51 -54.73
CA ASP A 2 -23.15 34.57 -54.96
C ASP A 2 -22.39 34.38 -53.64
N VAL A 3 -21.56 33.33 -53.59
CA VAL A 3 -20.66 33.06 -52.47
C VAL A 3 -19.24 33.44 -52.91
N THR A 4 -18.97 34.74 -52.94
CA THR A 4 -17.62 35.31 -53.12
C THR A 4 -16.93 35.55 -51.77
N THR A 5 -17.06 34.62 -50.82
CA THR A 5 -16.04 34.47 -49.78
C THR A 5 -14.95 33.58 -50.37
N PRO A 6 -13.67 34.00 -50.41
CA PRO A 6 -12.60 33.11 -50.84
C PRO A 6 -12.68 31.86 -49.95
N ARG A 7 -12.87 30.68 -50.54
CA ARG A 7 -13.09 29.43 -49.80
C ARG A 7 -11.98 29.14 -48.78
N GLY A 8 -10.76 29.64 -49.04
CA GLY A 8 -9.66 29.64 -48.07
C GLY A 8 -9.92 30.49 -46.82
N ALA A 9 -10.63 31.62 -46.92
CA ALA A 9 -10.99 32.45 -45.76
C ALA A 9 -11.96 31.74 -44.82
N SER A 10 -12.87 30.89 -45.32
CA SER A 10 -13.72 30.08 -44.44
C SER A 10 -12.94 29.02 -43.67
N LEU A 11 -11.90 28.42 -44.27
CA LEU A 11 -11.02 27.49 -43.58
C LEU A 11 -10.21 28.20 -42.50
N VAL A 12 -9.64 29.38 -42.81
CA VAL A 12 -8.86 30.19 -41.85
C VAL A 12 -9.73 30.69 -40.70
N LEU A 13 -10.93 31.20 -40.98
CA LEU A 13 -11.89 31.62 -39.96
C LEU A 13 -12.32 30.44 -39.07
N GLY A 14 -12.57 29.27 -39.67
CA GLY A 14 -12.86 28.05 -38.93
C GLY A 14 -11.69 27.62 -38.03
N ALA A 15 -10.45 27.69 -38.53
CA ALA A 15 -9.25 27.36 -37.76
C ALA A 15 -9.07 28.32 -36.56
N VAL A 16 -9.29 29.62 -36.77
CA VAL A 16 -9.27 30.62 -35.68
C VAL A 16 -10.35 30.33 -34.66
N LEU A 17 -11.56 29.97 -35.09
CA LEU A 17 -12.65 29.59 -34.18
C LEU A 17 -12.30 28.35 -33.35
N VAL A 18 -11.75 27.30 -33.98
CA VAL A 18 -11.30 26.08 -33.29
C VAL A 18 -10.23 26.42 -32.26
N PHE A 19 -9.26 27.27 -32.61
CA PHE A 19 -8.22 27.71 -31.68
C PHE A 19 -8.81 28.48 -30.49
N LEU A 20 -9.71 29.46 -30.75
CA LEU A 20 -10.37 30.23 -29.69
C LEU A 20 -11.22 29.36 -28.76
N LEU A 21 -12.00 28.43 -29.32
CA LEU A 21 -12.80 27.49 -28.53
C LEU A 21 -11.91 26.58 -27.69
N THR A 22 -10.81 26.09 -28.26
CA THR A 22 -9.83 25.27 -27.54
C THR A 22 -9.16 26.07 -26.42
N TRP A 23 -8.82 27.33 -26.68
CA TRP A 23 -8.24 28.24 -25.69
C TRP A 23 -9.20 28.52 -24.53
N VAL A 24 -10.46 28.84 -24.83
CA VAL A 24 -11.50 29.04 -23.80
C VAL A 24 -11.73 27.77 -22.99
N ALA A 25 -11.83 26.62 -23.66
CA ALA A 25 -12.02 25.34 -23.00
C ALA A 25 -10.85 25.01 -22.07
N LEU A 26 -9.61 25.11 -22.56
CA LEU A 26 -8.43 24.88 -21.74
C LEU A 26 -8.38 25.86 -20.58
N HIS A 27 -8.52 27.16 -20.81
CA HIS A 27 -8.49 28.15 -19.73
C HIS A 27 -9.59 27.93 -18.67
N HIS A 28 -10.74 27.36 -19.05
CA HIS A 28 -11.81 27.01 -18.12
C HIS A 28 -11.51 25.73 -17.32
N PHE A 29 -10.91 24.71 -17.94
CA PHE A 29 -10.68 23.40 -17.33
C PHE A 29 -9.29 23.21 -16.73
N THR A 30 -8.29 24.01 -17.10
CA THR A 30 -6.94 23.91 -16.56
C THR A 30 -6.86 24.52 -15.17
N GLN A 31 -6.15 23.86 -14.27
CA GLN A 31 -5.80 24.43 -12.97
C GLN A 31 -4.87 25.64 -13.14
N ARG A 32 -4.95 26.61 -12.21
CA ARG A 32 -4.21 27.88 -12.29
C ARG A 32 -2.69 27.73 -12.18
N GLU A 33 -2.21 26.58 -11.72
CA GLU A 33 -0.79 26.29 -11.46
C GLU A 33 -0.08 25.65 -12.66
N VAL A 34 -0.77 25.39 -13.77
CA VAL A 34 -0.15 24.78 -14.96
C VAL A 34 0.84 25.76 -15.59
N GLY A 35 2.10 25.33 -15.73
CA GLY A 35 3.13 26.11 -16.42
C GLY A 35 2.72 26.50 -17.84
N TRP A 36 3.03 27.74 -18.24
CA TRP A 36 2.61 28.31 -19.53
C TRP A 36 3.04 27.46 -20.74
N PHE A 37 4.19 26.77 -20.64
CA PHE A 37 4.70 25.92 -21.71
C PHE A 37 3.86 24.65 -21.90
N ALA A 38 3.47 23.99 -20.80
CA ALA A 38 2.58 22.83 -20.85
C ALA A 38 1.17 23.22 -21.35
N PHE A 39 0.69 24.41 -20.96
CA PHE A 39 -0.54 24.97 -21.48
C PHE A 39 -0.46 25.19 -23.01
N LEU A 40 0.61 25.79 -23.51
CA LEU A 40 0.81 26.04 -24.94
C LEU A 40 0.92 24.75 -25.74
N GLY A 41 1.66 23.74 -25.24
CA GLY A 41 1.77 22.43 -25.87
C GLY A 41 0.40 21.74 -25.99
N SER A 42 -0.38 21.78 -24.91
CA SER A 42 -1.74 21.23 -24.87
C SER A 42 -2.65 21.97 -25.85
N LEU A 43 -2.67 23.30 -25.82
CA LEU A 43 -3.45 24.14 -26.72
C LEU A 43 -3.15 23.82 -28.19
N THR A 44 -1.88 23.67 -28.53
CA THR A 44 -1.44 23.31 -29.87
C THR A 44 -1.93 21.91 -30.24
N GLY A 45 -1.74 20.90 -29.37
CA GLY A 45 -2.17 19.53 -29.62
C GLY A 45 -3.68 19.36 -29.80
N PHE A 46 -4.47 19.99 -28.93
CA PHE A 46 -5.93 19.96 -29.03
C PHE A 46 -6.42 20.70 -30.28
N SER A 47 -5.84 21.87 -30.59
CA SER A 47 -6.21 22.63 -31.79
C SER A 47 -5.93 21.84 -33.06
N LEU A 48 -4.75 21.22 -33.17
CA LEU A 48 -4.39 20.34 -34.30
C LEU A 48 -5.34 19.15 -34.43
N SER A 49 -5.74 18.54 -33.31
CA SER A 49 -6.67 17.41 -33.31
C SER A 49 -8.07 17.81 -33.75
N PHE A 50 -8.56 18.98 -33.32
CA PHE A 50 -9.89 19.46 -33.68
C PHE A 50 -9.94 20.09 -35.08
N LEU A 51 -8.81 20.55 -35.63
CA LEU A 51 -8.73 21.05 -37.00
C LEU A 51 -9.17 20.00 -38.03
N ILE A 52 -9.03 18.70 -37.73
CA ILE A 52 -9.47 17.62 -38.62
C ILE A 52 -10.98 17.67 -38.93
N ILE A 53 -11.78 18.20 -38.01
CA ILE A 53 -13.24 18.37 -38.14
C ILE A 53 -13.56 19.36 -39.28
N LEU A 54 -12.70 20.34 -39.52
CA LEU A 54 -12.85 21.32 -40.59
C LEU A 54 -12.14 20.88 -41.87
N LEU A 55 -10.96 20.29 -41.71
CA LEU A 55 -10.05 20.01 -42.81
C LEU A 55 -10.56 18.85 -43.69
N VAL A 56 -11.14 17.80 -43.09
CA VAL A 56 -11.68 16.66 -43.85
C VAL A 56 -12.90 17.04 -44.71
N PRO A 57 -13.95 17.70 -44.21
CA PRO A 57 -15.07 18.14 -45.05
C PRO A 57 -14.65 19.14 -46.13
N TYR A 58 -13.70 20.02 -45.81
CA TYR A 58 -13.15 20.97 -46.78
C TYR A 58 -12.37 20.25 -47.89
N ASP A 59 -11.60 19.21 -47.58
CA ASP A 59 -10.86 18.40 -48.55
C ASP A 59 -11.80 17.67 -49.53
N ILE A 60 -12.86 17.06 -48.99
CA ILE A 60 -13.92 16.44 -49.78
C ILE A 60 -14.58 17.49 -50.69
N SER A 61 -14.89 18.67 -50.16
CA SER A 61 -15.49 19.76 -50.94
C SER A 61 -14.58 20.26 -52.08
N GLN A 62 -13.28 20.40 -51.82
CA GLN A 62 -12.30 20.81 -52.83
C GLN A 62 -12.09 19.74 -53.90
N THR A 63 -12.01 18.48 -53.51
CA THR A 63 -11.90 17.34 -54.43
C THR A 63 -13.09 17.27 -55.38
N LEU A 64 -14.32 17.48 -54.87
CA LEU A 64 -15.54 17.48 -55.67
C LEU A 64 -15.69 18.74 -56.54
N SER A 65 -15.13 19.86 -56.10
CA SER A 65 -15.24 21.16 -56.80
C SER A 65 -14.09 21.44 -57.76
N GLY A 66 -13.11 20.53 -57.88
CA GLY A 66 -11.91 20.72 -58.70
C GLY A 66 -10.95 21.81 -58.18
N GLY A 67 -10.90 22.01 -56.87
CA GLY A 67 -10.28 23.18 -56.25
C GLY A 67 -8.99 22.97 -55.44
N ASP A 68 -8.32 24.12 -55.25
CA ASP A 68 -7.13 24.48 -54.46
C ASP A 68 -5.96 23.47 -54.31
N LYS A 69 -5.00 23.54 -55.24
CA LYS A 69 -3.80 22.68 -55.28
C LYS A 69 -2.69 23.05 -54.29
N VAL A 70 -2.78 24.22 -53.63
CA VAL A 70 -1.70 24.74 -52.78
C VAL A 70 -2.07 24.67 -51.31
N LEU A 71 -3.27 25.11 -50.94
CA LEU A 71 -3.68 25.20 -49.53
C LEU A 71 -3.86 23.83 -48.88
N MET A 72 -4.34 22.81 -49.62
CA MET A 72 -4.59 21.49 -49.04
C MET A 72 -3.34 20.67 -48.76
N PRO A 73 -2.39 20.49 -49.70
CA PRO A 73 -1.13 19.82 -49.39
C PRO A 73 -0.41 20.50 -48.23
N PHE A 74 -0.34 21.84 -48.25
CA PHE A 74 0.27 22.62 -47.17
C PHE A 74 -0.41 22.40 -45.81
N SER A 75 -1.74 22.38 -45.75
CA SER A 75 -2.46 22.22 -44.49
C SER A 75 -2.31 20.81 -43.91
N TRP A 76 -2.32 19.78 -44.76
CA TRP A 76 -2.06 18.39 -44.36
C TRP A 76 -0.60 18.19 -43.92
N ASP A 77 0.37 18.74 -44.66
CA ASP A 77 1.79 18.70 -44.31
C ASP A 77 2.04 19.40 -42.97
N MET A 78 1.47 20.59 -42.78
CA MET A 78 1.56 21.32 -41.51
C MET A 78 0.98 20.51 -40.36
N MET A 79 -0.21 19.94 -40.52
CA MET A 79 -0.86 19.16 -39.47
C MET A 79 -0.07 17.89 -39.14
N TYR A 80 0.46 17.20 -40.15
CA TYR A 80 1.30 16.03 -39.95
C TYR A 80 2.59 16.37 -39.21
N TRP A 81 3.38 17.31 -39.73
CA TRP A 81 4.68 17.64 -39.13
C TRP A 81 4.55 18.29 -37.77
N ALA A 82 3.55 19.15 -37.55
CA ALA A 82 3.28 19.71 -36.24
C ALA A 82 2.91 18.60 -35.23
N SER A 83 2.03 17.66 -35.60
CA SER A 83 1.66 16.54 -34.74
C SER A 83 2.83 15.58 -34.48
N PHE A 84 3.66 15.34 -35.50
CA PHE A 84 4.86 14.51 -35.39
C PHE A 84 5.87 15.12 -34.42
N LEU A 85 6.21 16.40 -34.58
CA LEU A 85 7.14 17.11 -33.69
C LEU A 85 6.58 17.24 -32.27
N LEU A 86 5.27 17.42 -32.13
CA LEU A 86 4.62 17.49 -30.83
C LEU A 86 4.72 16.14 -30.10
N CYS A 87 4.44 15.04 -30.80
CA CYS A 87 4.40 13.68 -30.24
C CYS A 87 5.79 13.10 -29.95
N TRP A 88 6.74 13.26 -30.88
CA TRP A 88 8.04 12.57 -30.80
C TRP A 88 9.16 13.44 -30.21
N VAL A 89 8.97 14.76 -30.15
CA VAL A 89 10.00 15.68 -29.65
C VAL A 89 9.47 16.47 -28.47
N THR A 90 8.40 17.24 -28.66
CA THR A 90 7.97 18.25 -27.68
C THR A 90 7.44 17.63 -26.39
N TYR A 91 6.49 16.69 -26.47
CA TYR A 91 5.91 16.07 -25.27
C TYR A 91 6.88 15.18 -24.49
N PRO A 92 7.69 14.31 -25.13
CA PRO A 92 8.66 13.53 -24.38
C PRO A 92 9.71 14.41 -23.71
N LEU A 93 10.21 15.45 -24.39
CA LEU A 93 11.15 16.40 -23.78
C LEU A 93 10.52 17.15 -22.62
N LEU A 94 9.24 17.55 -22.74
CA LEU A 94 8.53 18.20 -21.66
C LEU A 94 8.31 17.31 -20.44
N SER A 95 7.90 16.06 -20.69
CA SER A 95 7.67 15.08 -19.64
C SER A 95 8.95 14.85 -18.83
N GLU A 96 10.07 14.71 -19.51
CA GLU A 96 11.37 14.49 -18.87
C GLU A 96 11.91 15.78 -18.21
N TYR A 97 11.69 16.95 -18.82
CA TYR A 97 12.05 18.24 -18.21
C TYR A 97 11.27 18.51 -16.93
N GLU A 98 9.99 18.13 -16.89
CA GLU A 98 9.17 18.17 -15.69
C GLU A 98 9.58 17.11 -14.67
N ALA A 99 9.99 15.92 -15.09
CA ALA A 99 10.49 14.88 -14.19
C ALA A 99 11.88 15.23 -13.61
N ALA A 100 12.67 16.03 -14.31
CA ALA A 100 14.03 16.40 -13.90
C ALA A 100 14.01 17.29 -12.64
N SER A 101 14.81 16.90 -11.65
CA SER A 101 14.84 17.53 -10.33
C SER A 101 15.88 18.64 -10.16
N GLY A 102 16.62 18.96 -11.22
CA GLY A 102 17.67 19.98 -11.20
C GLY A 102 17.16 21.40 -10.89
N PHE A 103 17.98 22.21 -10.21
CA PHE A 103 17.63 23.58 -9.81
C PHE A 103 17.83 24.62 -10.91
N THR A 104 18.52 24.27 -12.01
CA THR A 104 18.77 25.15 -13.15
C THR A 104 18.22 24.56 -14.43
N VAL A 105 17.84 25.41 -15.39
CA VAL A 105 17.38 24.97 -16.72
C VAL A 105 18.43 24.09 -17.40
N ALA A 106 19.71 24.48 -17.29
CA ALA A 106 20.83 23.70 -17.82
C ALA A 106 20.98 22.34 -17.11
N GLY A 107 20.86 22.30 -15.77
CA GLY A 107 20.92 21.04 -15.01
C GLY A 107 19.78 20.09 -15.34
N ARG A 108 18.55 20.60 -15.51
CA ARG A 108 17.40 19.80 -15.96
C ARG A 108 17.60 19.24 -17.35
N LEU A 109 18.11 20.06 -18.29
CA LEU A 109 18.43 19.61 -19.65
C LEU A 109 19.58 18.60 -19.70
N MET A 110 20.60 18.74 -18.83
CA MET A 110 21.70 17.77 -18.75
C MET A 110 21.26 16.43 -18.15
N SER A 111 20.28 16.42 -17.24
CA SER A 111 19.66 15.19 -16.72
C SER A 111 18.96 14.38 -17.83
N LEU A 112 18.48 15.02 -18.90
CA LEU A 112 17.93 14.34 -20.09
C LEU A 112 18.98 13.45 -20.79
N ARG A 113 20.28 13.74 -20.61
CA ARG A 113 21.34 13.05 -21.36
C ARG A 113 21.38 11.55 -21.08
N SER A 114 21.11 11.09 -19.85
CA SER A 114 21.17 9.66 -19.54
C SER A 114 19.95 8.88 -20.04
N THR A 115 18.75 9.45 -19.97
CA THR A 115 17.50 8.78 -20.39
C THR A 115 17.41 8.71 -21.92
N TRP A 116 17.86 9.75 -22.61
CA TRP A 116 17.81 9.84 -24.07
C TRP A 116 18.96 9.12 -24.79
N CYS A 117 19.95 8.57 -24.07
CA CYS A 117 21.00 7.74 -24.65
C CYS A 117 20.43 6.62 -25.54
N GLY A 118 19.34 5.96 -25.12
CA GLY A 118 18.70 4.90 -25.92
C GLY A 118 18.06 5.43 -27.21
N LEU A 119 17.50 6.63 -27.18
CA LEU A 119 16.84 7.29 -28.31
C LEU A 119 17.86 7.90 -29.29
N TYR A 120 18.98 8.41 -28.78
CA TYR A 120 20.14 8.81 -29.58
C TYR A 120 20.78 7.61 -30.25
N VAL A 121 20.95 6.49 -29.54
CA VAL A 121 21.45 5.23 -30.12
C VAL A 121 20.52 4.73 -31.22
N ALA A 122 19.20 4.68 -30.98
CA ALA A 122 18.21 4.32 -31.98
C ALA A 122 18.21 5.28 -33.19
N GLY A 123 18.34 6.59 -32.94
CA GLY A 123 18.47 7.62 -33.97
C GLY A 123 19.74 7.46 -34.81
N THR A 124 20.89 7.16 -34.19
CA THR A 124 22.13 6.87 -34.92
C THR A 124 22.06 5.56 -35.70
N VAL A 125 21.42 4.51 -35.17
CA VAL A 125 21.21 3.26 -35.91
C VAL A 125 20.33 3.51 -37.14
N LEU A 126 19.25 4.27 -36.99
CA LEU A 126 18.38 4.67 -38.10
C LEU A 126 19.13 5.50 -39.15
N LEU A 127 19.97 6.45 -38.70
CA LEU A 127 20.75 7.32 -39.58
C LEU A 127 21.83 6.54 -40.34
N LEU A 128 22.49 5.58 -39.69
CA LEU A 128 23.41 4.64 -40.33
C LEU A 128 22.69 3.73 -41.35
N LEU A 129 21.48 3.25 -41.02
CA LEU A 129 20.64 2.48 -41.94
C LEU A 129 20.25 3.30 -43.19
N CYS A 130 19.91 4.58 -43.01
CA CYS A 130 19.60 5.49 -44.12
C CYS A 130 20.81 5.82 -44.99
N LEU A 131 22.01 5.93 -44.40
CA LEU A 131 23.26 6.09 -45.15
C LEU A 131 23.60 4.83 -45.97
N VAL A 132 23.27 3.64 -45.48
CA VAL A 132 23.50 2.36 -46.18
C VAL A 132 22.48 2.10 -47.30
N VAL A 133 21.22 2.52 -47.15
CA VAL A 133 20.11 2.10 -48.05
C VAL A 133 19.76 3.10 -49.17
N GLY A 134 20.23 4.36 -49.14
CA GLY A 134 20.00 5.25 -50.30
C GLY A 134 20.03 6.76 -50.07
N GLY A 135 20.56 7.24 -48.94
CA GLY A 135 20.69 8.67 -48.67
C GLY A 135 19.48 9.29 -47.96
N PHE A 136 19.60 10.57 -47.59
CA PHE A 136 18.62 11.27 -46.74
C PHE A 136 17.21 11.44 -47.37
N SER A 137 17.10 11.27 -48.69
CA SER A 137 15.81 11.36 -49.41
C SER A 137 14.82 10.24 -49.05
N VAL A 138 15.32 9.10 -48.57
CA VAL A 138 14.47 7.95 -48.21
C VAL A 138 13.99 8.03 -46.75
N LEU A 139 14.58 8.90 -45.94
CA LEU A 139 14.35 8.95 -44.50
C LEU A 139 12.93 9.40 -44.15
N ALA A 140 12.40 10.42 -44.83
CA ALA A 140 11.04 10.91 -44.59
C ALA A 140 9.94 9.85 -44.90
N PRO A 141 9.94 9.16 -46.07
CA PRO A 141 9.01 8.06 -46.34
C PRO A 141 9.09 6.90 -45.32
N TRP A 142 10.28 6.54 -44.85
CA TRP A 142 10.44 5.50 -43.85
C TRP A 142 9.89 5.92 -42.48
N CYS A 143 10.14 7.15 -42.03
CA CYS A 143 9.56 7.67 -40.78
C CYS A 143 8.02 7.69 -40.85
N LEU A 144 7.45 8.13 -41.97
CA LEU A 144 6.01 8.06 -42.24
C LEU A 144 5.48 6.63 -42.15
N ALA A 145 6.14 5.68 -42.81
CA ALA A 145 5.73 4.28 -42.81
C ALA A 145 5.82 3.63 -41.42
N MET A 146 6.91 3.88 -40.68
CA MET A 146 7.11 3.36 -39.33
C MET A 146 6.10 3.92 -38.32
N ALA A 147 5.85 5.24 -38.35
CA ALA A 147 4.87 5.87 -37.48
C ALA A 147 3.46 5.31 -37.72
N ASN A 148 3.08 5.13 -38.99
CA ASN A 148 1.79 4.54 -39.36
C ASN A 148 1.71 3.06 -38.99
N ALA A 149 2.77 2.28 -39.22
CA ALA A 149 2.82 0.87 -38.85
C ALA A 149 2.70 0.69 -37.34
N TRP A 150 3.37 1.53 -36.55
CA TRP A 150 3.26 1.53 -35.09
C TRP A 150 1.84 1.88 -34.63
N ALA A 151 1.26 2.96 -35.17
CA ALA A 151 -0.10 3.37 -34.84
C ALA A 151 -1.13 2.28 -35.17
N LEU A 152 -1.00 1.63 -36.34
CA LEU A 152 -1.87 0.52 -36.75
C LEU A 152 -1.66 -0.72 -35.90
N LEU A 153 -0.43 -1.06 -35.53
CA LEU A 153 -0.12 -2.18 -34.64
C LEU A 153 -0.76 -1.98 -33.26
N VAL A 154 -0.50 -0.82 -32.63
CA VAL A 154 -1.06 -0.46 -31.32
C VAL A 154 -2.58 -0.41 -31.39
N SER A 155 -3.15 0.20 -32.43
CA SER A 155 -4.60 0.22 -32.63
C SER A 155 -5.16 -1.19 -32.79
N SER A 156 -4.52 -2.06 -33.58
CA SER A 156 -4.99 -3.44 -33.79
C SER A 156 -4.95 -4.27 -32.50
N LEU A 157 -3.90 -4.12 -31.69
CA LEU A 157 -3.75 -4.82 -30.42
C LEU A 157 -4.73 -4.30 -29.35
N LEU A 158 -4.83 -2.98 -29.19
CA LEU A 158 -5.64 -2.37 -28.13
C LEU A 158 -7.12 -2.26 -28.49
N MET A 159 -7.48 -2.18 -29.77
CA MET A 159 -8.89 -2.09 -30.19
C MET A 159 -9.66 -3.34 -29.80
N ALA A 160 -9.06 -4.54 -29.93
CA ALA A 160 -9.70 -5.78 -29.48
C ALA A 160 -9.99 -5.77 -27.98
N TYR A 161 -9.03 -5.28 -27.17
CA TYR A 161 -9.23 -5.11 -25.73
C TYR A 161 -10.31 -4.07 -25.45
N GLY A 162 -10.26 -2.88 -26.08
CA GLY A 162 -11.22 -1.80 -25.89
C GLY A 162 -12.65 -2.21 -26.25
N LEU A 163 -12.85 -2.91 -27.36
CA LEU A 163 -14.15 -3.39 -27.82
C LEU A 163 -14.78 -4.42 -26.87
N VAL A 164 -13.99 -5.11 -26.06
CA VAL A 164 -14.48 -6.13 -25.11
C VAL A 164 -14.53 -5.58 -23.69
N ALA A 165 -13.44 -4.97 -23.22
CA ALA A 165 -13.28 -4.51 -21.85
C ALA A 165 -14.23 -3.35 -21.53
N VAL A 166 -14.40 -2.37 -22.43
CA VAL A 166 -15.24 -1.20 -22.17
C VAL A 166 -16.73 -1.59 -22.04
N PRO A 167 -17.35 -2.34 -22.99
CA PRO A 167 -18.73 -2.78 -22.80
C PRO A 167 -18.90 -3.71 -21.60
N ARG A 168 -17.94 -4.60 -21.35
CA ARG A 168 -17.95 -5.49 -20.18
C ARG A 168 -17.89 -4.71 -18.87
N GLN A 169 -17.10 -3.64 -18.81
CA GLN A 169 -17.02 -2.76 -17.65
C GLN A 169 -18.35 -2.04 -17.42
N PHE A 170 -18.97 -1.47 -18.46
CA PHE A 170 -20.30 -0.87 -18.33
C PHE A 170 -21.37 -1.88 -17.91
N TRP A 171 -21.31 -3.10 -18.44
CA TRP A 171 -22.22 -4.18 -18.05
C TRP A 171 -22.07 -4.54 -16.57
N ARG A 172 -20.84 -4.62 -16.07
CA ARG A 172 -20.55 -4.88 -14.65
C ARG A 172 -20.98 -3.72 -13.76
N GLN A 173 -20.75 -2.48 -14.18
CA GLN A 173 -21.18 -1.26 -13.48
C GLN A 173 -22.70 -1.07 -13.46
N ALA A 174 -23.45 -1.78 -14.31
CA ALA A 174 -24.91 -1.74 -14.32
C ALA A 174 -25.53 -2.44 -13.09
N SER A 175 -24.76 -3.27 -12.36
CA SER A 175 -25.20 -3.91 -11.11
C SER A 175 -24.54 -3.22 -9.91
N PRO A 176 -25.29 -2.40 -9.13
CA PRO A 176 -24.75 -1.69 -7.97
C PRO A 176 -24.14 -2.64 -6.93
N SER A 177 -24.81 -3.75 -6.65
CA SER A 177 -24.35 -4.81 -5.74
C SER A 177 -23.04 -5.47 -6.16
N PHE A 178 -22.86 -5.78 -7.44
CA PHE A 178 -21.60 -6.35 -7.93
C PHE A 178 -20.46 -5.36 -7.84
N GLU A 179 -20.70 -4.10 -8.23
CA GLU A 179 -19.71 -3.04 -8.17
C GLU A 179 -19.31 -2.72 -6.73
N LEU A 180 -20.28 -2.68 -5.80
CA LEU A 180 -20.05 -2.47 -4.36
C LEU A 180 -19.15 -3.57 -3.77
N LYS A 181 -19.42 -4.85 -4.08
CA LYS A 181 -18.55 -5.97 -3.66
C LYS A 181 -17.12 -5.82 -4.19
N ARG A 182 -16.97 -5.39 -5.45
CA ARG A 182 -15.64 -5.18 -6.05
C ARG A 182 -14.90 -4.05 -5.34
N LEU A 183 -15.57 -2.92 -5.07
CA LEU A 183 -14.96 -1.77 -4.41
C LEU A 183 -14.52 -2.10 -2.99
N TYR A 184 -15.32 -2.85 -2.22
CA TYR A 184 -14.92 -3.33 -0.90
C TYR A 184 -13.68 -4.23 -0.94
N CYS A 185 -13.61 -5.15 -1.91
CA CYS A 185 -12.42 -5.99 -2.06
C CYS A 185 -11.16 -5.17 -2.42
N SER A 186 -11.30 -4.10 -3.20
CA SER A 186 -10.17 -3.22 -3.54
C SER A 186 -9.82 -2.22 -2.45
N ALA A 187 -10.71 -1.95 -1.49
CA ALA A 187 -10.51 -0.93 -0.47
C ALA A 187 -9.21 -1.16 0.32
N VAL A 188 -8.95 -2.40 0.76
CA VAL A 188 -7.77 -2.74 1.55
C VAL A 188 -6.48 -2.38 0.81
N ALA A 189 -6.32 -2.85 -0.43
CA ALA A 189 -5.13 -2.57 -1.22
C ALA A 189 -4.95 -1.08 -1.54
N LEU A 190 -6.05 -0.32 -1.72
CA LEU A 190 -5.97 1.12 -1.91
C LEU A 190 -5.61 1.87 -0.62
N ASP A 191 -6.08 1.42 0.55
CA ASP A 191 -5.75 2.04 1.83
C ASP A 191 -4.30 1.77 2.23
N GLU A 192 -3.80 0.54 2.01
CA GLU A 192 -2.39 0.19 2.20
C GLU A 192 -1.48 1.04 1.31
N ALA A 193 -1.82 1.20 0.03
CA ALA A 193 -1.07 2.06 -0.89
C ALA A 193 -1.12 3.54 -0.47
N ARG A 194 -2.26 4.02 0.05
CA ARG A 194 -2.41 5.38 0.59
C ARG A 194 -1.53 5.59 1.81
N LEU A 195 -1.55 4.69 2.78
CA LEU A 195 -0.73 4.79 3.99
C LEU A 195 0.76 4.69 3.67
N GLY A 196 1.17 3.74 2.82
CA GLY A 196 2.58 3.59 2.42
C GLY A 196 3.16 4.85 1.80
N THR A 197 2.44 5.47 0.85
CA THR A 197 2.87 6.73 0.21
C THR A 197 2.81 7.93 1.16
N GLN A 198 1.92 7.94 2.16
CA GLN A 198 1.91 8.96 3.21
C GLN A 198 3.14 8.89 4.12
N TYR A 199 3.60 7.68 4.47
CA TYR A 199 4.82 7.49 5.26
C TYR A 199 6.08 7.85 4.47
N GLU A 200 6.17 7.46 3.21
CA GLU A 200 7.28 7.84 2.34
C GLU A 200 7.41 9.37 2.17
N LEU A 201 6.27 10.08 2.05
CA LEU A 201 6.25 11.54 2.07
C LEU A 201 6.78 12.11 3.40
N GLN A 202 6.41 11.50 4.53
CA GLN A 202 6.87 11.95 5.85
C GLN A 202 8.38 11.76 6.02
N ASP A 203 8.93 10.63 5.57
CA ASP A 203 10.36 10.32 5.66
C ASP A 203 11.19 11.25 4.79
N THR A 204 10.76 11.49 3.54
CA THR A 204 11.43 12.41 2.62
C THR A 204 11.38 13.87 3.10
N ILE A 205 10.29 14.30 3.73
CA ILE A 205 10.21 15.60 4.43
C ILE A 205 11.23 15.65 5.57
N ALA A 206 11.36 14.58 6.38
CA ALA A 206 12.31 14.55 7.49
C ALA A 206 13.77 14.63 7.01
N GLU A 207 14.11 13.94 5.92
CA GLU A 207 15.44 14.04 5.28
C GLU A 207 15.71 15.46 4.76
N ALA A 208 14.75 16.06 4.04
CA ALA A 208 14.85 17.44 3.55
C ALA A 208 15.01 18.46 4.69
N ARG A 209 14.32 18.27 5.82
CA ARG A 209 14.46 19.10 7.03
C ARG A 209 15.84 19.02 7.64
N LEU A 210 16.43 17.83 7.70
CA LEU A 210 17.78 17.63 8.24
C LEU A 210 18.82 18.34 7.37
N GLU A 211 18.73 18.19 6.05
CA GLU A 211 19.66 18.83 5.11
C GLU A 211 19.53 20.35 5.08
N THR A 212 18.30 20.88 5.12
CA THR A 212 18.06 22.32 5.21
C THR A 212 18.54 22.90 6.55
N ALA A 213 18.41 22.16 7.65
CA ALA A 213 18.94 22.55 8.97
C ALA A 213 20.47 22.52 9.05
N GLN A 214 21.13 21.65 8.28
CA GLN A 214 22.60 21.55 8.19
C GLN A 214 23.23 22.61 7.26
N ARG A 215 22.44 23.56 6.73
CA ARG A 215 22.94 24.70 5.94
C ARG A 215 24.02 25.45 6.72
N SER A 216 25.29 25.20 6.40
CA SER A 216 26.41 25.85 7.07
C SER A 216 26.47 27.32 6.62
N ALA A 217 26.57 28.24 7.58
CA ALA A 217 26.75 29.67 7.32
C ALA A 217 28.12 30.01 6.67
N GLN A 218 28.97 29.01 6.44
CA GLN A 218 30.38 29.16 6.08
C GLN A 218 30.66 29.10 4.57
N PHE A 219 29.72 28.69 3.72
CA PHE A 219 29.92 28.62 2.26
C PHE A 219 28.88 29.45 1.51
N TRP A 220 29.34 30.54 0.88
CA TRP A 220 28.53 31.43 0.03
C TRP A 220 28.72 31.06 -1.44
N ASP A 221 27.96 30.09 -1.94
CA ASP A 221 27.81 29.84 -3.38
C ASP A 221 26.37 30.16 -3.83
N PRO A 222 26.17 31.04 -4.83
CA PRO A 222 24.84 31.39 -5.35
C PRO A 222 24.02 30.20 -5.87
N SER A 223 24.67 29.13 -6.32
CA SER A 223 24.01 27.93 -6.84
C SER A 223 23.41 27.08 -5.72
N LEU A 224 24.15 26.90 -4.62
CA LEU A 224 23.68 26.22 -3.41
C LEU A 224 22.56 27.01 -2.72
N GLU A 225 22.66 28.34 -2.68
CA GLU A 225 21.61 29.17 -2.09
C GLU A 225 20.27 29.02 -2.82
N ARG A 226 20.29 29.02 -4.16
CA ARG A 226 19.08 28.75 -4.95
C ARG A 226 18.56 27.33 -4.74
N ALA A 227 19.44 26.34 -4.63
CA ALA A 227 19.07 24.95 -4.38
C ALA A 227 18.35 24.80 -3.03
N PHE A 228 18.91 25.36 -1.96
CA PHE A 228 18.28 25.35 -0.63
C PHE A 228 16.96 26.13 -0.60
N ALA A 229 16.88 27.29 -1.26
CA ALA A 229 15.65 28.07 -1.31
C ALA A 229 14.51 27.32 -2.02
N LEU A 230 14.81 26.65 -3.14
CA LEU A 230 13.82 25.83 -3.85
C LEU A 230 13.41 24.61 -3.02
N LEU A 231 14.38 23.89 -2.44
CA LEU A 231 14.12 22.73 -1.60
C LEU A 231 13.24 23.10 -0.40
N GLN A 232 13.52 24.23 0.25
CA GLN A 232 12.74 24.72 1.38
C GLN A 232 11.30 25.06 0.98
N LEU A 233 11.08 25.76 -0.14
CA LEU A 233 9.74 26.04 -0.65
C LEU A 233 8.94 24.75 -0.90
N THR A 234 9.57 23.77 -1.58
CA THR A 234 8.91 22.49 -1.84
C THR A 234 8.64 21.68 -0.57
N MET A 235 9.52 21.78 0.42
CA MET A 235 9.34 21.14 1.72
C MET A 235 8.15 21.74 2.47
N GLU A 236 8.02 23.07 2.50
CA GLU A 236 6.89 23.77 3.11
C GLU A 236 5.55 23.37 2.45
N GLU A 237 5.50 23.26 1.11
CA GLU A 237 4.33 22.75 0.39
C GLU A 237 4.01 21.30 0.74
N CYS A 238 5.01 20.43 0.84
CA CYS A 238 4.84 19.03 1.20
C CYS A 238 4.38 18.85 2.65
N GLU A 239 4.84 19.70 3.56
CA GLU A 239 4.39 19.72 4.95
C GLU A 239 2.91 20.10 5.08
N LEU A 240 2.47 21.11 4.33
CA LEU A 240 1.06 21.49 4.26
C LEU A 240 0.22 20.34 3.70
N LEU A 241 0.67 19.70 2.63
CA LEU A 241 0.00 18.53 2.06
C LEU A 241 -0.08 17.39 3.08
N HIS A 242 1.00 17.08 3.78
CA HIS A 242 1.00 16.04 4.80
C HIS A 242 0.00 16.36 5.92
N LEU A 243 -0.09 17.61 6.37
CA LEU A 243 -1.08 18.06 7.35
C LEU A 243 -2.53 17.92 6.85
N GLU A 244 -2.80 18.26 5.58
CA GLU A 244 -4.11 18.06 4.97
C GLU A 244 -4.49 16.58 4.95
N LEU A 245 -3.55 15.72 4.56
CA LEU A 245 -3.72 14.29 4.44
C LEU A 245 -3.89 13.56 5.79
N THR A 246 -3.44 14.15 6.90
CA THR A 246 -3.57 13.62 8.26
C THR A 246 -4.69 14.28 9.08
N ASN A 247 -5.56 15.09 8.46
CA ASN A 247 -6.61 15.86 9.14
C ASN A 247 -6.07 16.79 10.24
N GLY A 248 -4.96 17.46 9.99
CA GLY A 248 -4.38 18.45 10.89
C GLY A 248 -3.67 17.87 12.12
N VAL A 249 -3.36 16.57 12.13
CA VAL A 249 -2.43 15.99 13.11
C VAL A 249 -1.00 16.27 12.61
N PRO A 250 -0.23 17.16 13.25
CA PRO A 250 1.15 17.37 12.87
C PRO A 250 1.92 16.08 13.06
N GLY A 251 2.45 15.55 11.95
CA GLY A 251 3.40 14.44 11.98
C GLY A 251 4.55 14.84 12.90
N ARG A 252 4.77 14.08 13.99
CA ARG A 252 6.04 14.20 14.70
C ARG A 252 7.12 13.80 13.71
N PRO A 253 8.22 14.57 13.59
CA PRO A 253 9.36 14.11 12.80
C PRO A 253 9.72 12.72 13.30
N HIS A 254 9.64 11.72 12.41
CA HIS A 254 10.31 10.46 12.66
C HIS A 254 11.78 10.83 12.84
N GLN A 255 12.38 10.49 13.97
CA GLN A 255 13.83 10.43 13.98
C GLN A 255 14.19 9.39 12.91
N PRO A 256 15.09 9.70 11.95
CA PRO A 256 15.57 8.68 11.05
C PRO A 256 16.00 7.49 11.91
N ALA A 257 15.55 6.29 11.54
CA ALA A 257 15.90 5.05 12.22
C ALA A 257 17.38 5.08 12.57
N CYS A 258 17.73 4.84 13.84
CA CYS A 258 19.11 4.92 14.32
C CYS A 258 19.89 3.69 13.81
N GLY A 259 20.10 3.62 12.50
CA GLY A 259 20.62 2.48 11.77
C GLY A 259 20.81 2.75 10.27
N SER A 260 20.09 3.72 9.69
CA SER A 260 20.54 4.32 8.44
C SER A 260 21.67 5.29 8.78
N THR A 261 22.91 4.79 8.70
CA THR A 261 24.05 5.70 8.60
C THR A 261 23.69 6.76 7.56
N PRO A 262 23.71 8.08 7.89
CA PRO A 262 23.78 9.08 6.84
C PRO A 262 24.93 8.63 5.97
N ARG A 263 24.66 8.44 4.67
CA ARG A 263 25.69 8.03 3.72
C ARG A 263 26.89 8.90 4.02
N ARG A 264 27.93 8.31 4.57
CA ARG A 264 29.08 9.01 5.13
C ARG A 264 29.74 9.71 3.95
N LEU A 265 29.29 10.92 3.64
CA LEU A 265 29.99 11.88 2.80
C LEU A 265 31.09 12.48 3.68
N GLU A 266 31.99 11.61 4.13
CA GLU A 266 33.34 12.02 4.40
C GLU A 266 33.88 12.54 3.07
N GLN A 267 34.17 13.84 3.05
CA GLN A 267 34.93 14.55 2.02
C GLN A 267 34.21 14.73 0.67
N ALA A 268 33.47 15.83 0.54
CA ALA A 268 33.38 16.54 -0.73
C ALA A 268 33.81 17.99 -0.50
N GLU A 269 35.09 18.26 -0.79
CA GLU A 269 35.63 19.62 -0.98
C GLU A 269 35.07 20.28 -2.27
N ASP A 270 34.15 19.62 -2.99
CA ASP A 270 33.55 20.07 -4.25
C ASP A 270 32.04 20.42 -4.11
N VAL A 271 31.66 21.59 -4.66
CA VAL A 271 30.28 22.11 -4.66
C VAL A 271 29.34 21.33 -5.58
N ALA A 272 29.84 20.84 -6.73
CA ALA A 272 29.06 20.14 -7.74
C ALA A 272 28.33 18.88 -7.22
N PRO A 273 28.99 17.91 -6.56
CA PRO A 273 28.31 16.71 -6.04
C PRO A 273 27.26 17.02 -4.97
N ARG A 274 27.41 18.14 -4.25
CA ARG A 274 26.43 18.58 -3.24
C ARG A 274 25.16 19.13 -3.87
N VAL A 275 25.28 19.90 -4.96
CA VAL A 275 24.12 20.38 -5.73
C VAL A 275 23.36 19.21 -6.36
N ASP A 276 24.08 18.19 -6.85
CA ASP A 276 23.47 16.99 -7.43
C ASP A 276 22.71 16.17 -6.38
N TYR A 277 23.25 16.03 -5.16
CA TYR A 277 22.54 15.37 -4.06
C TYR A 277 21.27 16.13 -3.65
N LEU A 278 21.35 17.46 -3.47
CA LEU A 278 20.18 18.28 -3.17
C LEU A 278 19.12 18.18 -4.28
N ALA A 279 19.54 18.05 -5.54
CA ALA A 279 18.62 17.87 -6.67
C ALA A 279 17.95 16.49 -6.60
N GLN A 280 18.65 15.43 -6.21
CA GLN A 280 18.04 14.11 -6.00
C GLN A 280 16.99 14.14 -4.87
N LEU A 281 17.32 14.79 -3.75
CA LEU A 281 16.41 14.93 -2.62
C LEU A 281 15.16 15.74 -2.97
N HIS A 282 15.33 16.86 -3.68
CA HIS A 282 14.22 17.65 -4.23
C HIS A 282 13.33 16.84 -5.18
N GLY A 283 13.93 15.98 -6.01
CA GLY A 283 13.21 15.05 -6.89
C GLY A 283 12.39 14.01 -6.13
N ALA A 284 12.99 13.38 -5.12
CA ALA A 284 12.33 12.39 -4.26
C ALA A 284 11.14 13.00 -3.52
N LEU A 285 11.33 14.20 -2.95
CA LEU A 285 10.28 14.93 -2.23
C LEU A 285 9.08 15.26 -3.15
N ARG A 286 9.34 15.73 -4.37
CA ARG A 286 8.28 16.02 -5.36
C ARG A 286 7.55 14.75 -5.81
N GLN A 287 8.27 13.65 -6.01
CA GLN A 287 7.66 12.39 -6.41
C GLN A 287 6.77 11.83 -5.29
N ALA A 288 7.27 11.81 -4.04
CA ALA A 288 6.53 11.36 -2.89
C ALA A 288 5.23 12.18 -2.67
N SER A 289 5.28 13.50 -2.88
CA SER A 289 4.10 14.36 -2.74
C SER A 289 3.04 14.09 -3.81
N ILE A 290 3.45 13.90 -5.08
CA ILE A 290 2.54 13.54 -6.18
C ILE A 290 1.89 12.18 -5.92
N GLU A 291 2.67 11.20 -5.46
CA GLU A 291 2.18 9.85 -5.20
C GLU A 291 1.22 9.81 -4.01
N ALA A 292 1.56 10.47 -2.90
CA ALA A 292 0.68 10.60 -1.74
C ALA A 292 -0.64 11.30 -2.09
N ARG A 293 -0.61 12.37 -2.89
CA ARG A 293 -1.83 13.06 -3.34
C ARG A 293 -2.68 12.17 -4.24
N ARG A 294 -2.05 11.39 -5.13
CA ARG A 294 -2.73 10.49 -6.06
C ARG A 294 -3.45 9.35 -5.33
N THR A 295 -2.79 8.71 -4.37
CA THR A 295 -3.37 7.60 -3.60
C THR A 295 -4.48 8.08 -2.68
N ALA A 296 -4.32 9.24 -2.04
CA ALA A 296 -5.37 9.87 -1.25
C ALA A 296 -6.63 10.20 -2.08
N CYS A 297 -6.47 10.82 -3.25
CA CYS A 297 -7.60 11.12 -4.14
C CYS A 297 -8.33 9.84 -4.60
N ARG A 298 -7.60 8.76 -4.91
CA ARG A 298 -8.18 7.47 -5.29
C ARG A 298 -8.97 6.84 -4.15
N TRP A 299 -8.48 6.98 -2.91
CA TRP A 299 -9.16 6.52 -1.72
C TRP A 299 -10.48 7.27 -1.49
N GLU A 300 -10.46 8.61 -1.57
CA GLU A 300 -11.67 9.42 -1.45
C GLU A 300 -12.70 9.08 -2.53
N GLU A 301 -12.27 8.90 -3.79
CA GLU A 301 -13.15 8.48 -4.87
C GLU A 301 -13.78 7.11 -4.58
N LEU A 302 -13.00 6.16 -4.06
CA LEU A 302 -13.50 4.83 -3.68
C LEU A 302 -14.54 4.94 -2.57
N ILE A 303 -14.26 5.68 -1.51
CA ILE A 303 -15.18 5.87 -0.38
C ILE A 303 -16.48 6.51 -0.85
N ASN A 304 -16.41 7.61 -1.60
CA ASN A 304 -17.58 8.30 -2.13
C ASN A 304 -18.43 7.38 -3.02
N ARG A 305 -17.80 6.55 -3.84
CA ARG A 305 -18.51 5.56 -4.67
C ARG A 305 -19.15 4.45 -3.84
N CYS A 306 -18.47 3.95 -2.82
CA CYS A 306 -19.03 2.96 -1.89
C CYS A 306 -20.26 3.51 -1.18
N LEU A 307 -20.16 4.70 -0.57
CA LEU A 307 -21.27 5.35 0.13
C LEU A 307 -22.49 5.55 -0.79
N LEU A 308 -22.26 6.03 -2.00
CA LEU A 308 -23.31 6.22 -3.00
C LEU A 308 -24.00 4.89 -3.37
N LEU A 309 -23.22 3.82 -3.60
CA LEU A 309 -23.76 2.52 -3.98
C LEU A 309 -24.49 1.82 -2.82
N GLU A 310 -24.01 1.99 -1.59
CA GLU A 310 -24.72 1.53 -0.38
C GLU A 310 -26.09 2.21 -0.26
N ASP A 311 -26.16 3.52 -0.45
CA ASP A 311 -27.42 4.27 -0.42
C ASP A 311 -28.37 3.85 -1.53
N ILE A 312 -27.87 3.58 -2.73
CA ILE A 312 -28.67 3.07 -3.85
C ILE A 312 -29.23 1.68 -3.53
N GLU A 313 -28.41 0.76 -3.01
CA GLU A 313 -28.85 -0.58 -2.62
C GLU A 313 -29.88 -0.52 -1.49
N VAL A 314 -29.66 0.28 -0.45
CA VAL A 314 -30.63 0.47 0.64
C VAL A 314 -31.95 1.03 0.11
N ARG A 315 -31.92 1.99 -0.81
CA ARG A 315 -33.12 2.62 -1.36
C ARG A 315 -33.94 1.68 -2.25
N ILE A 316 -33.29 0.76 -2.97
CA ILE A 316 -33.97 -0.28 -3.77
C ILE A 316 -34.85 -1.16 -2.86
N PHE A 317 -34.42 -1.41 -1.62
CA PHE A 317 -35.17 -2.20 -0.64
C PHE A 317 -36.06 -1.35 0.30
N PHE A 318 -35.67 -0.11 0.59
CA PHE A 318 -36.34 0.81 1.51
C PHE A 318 -36.43 2.23 0.93
N PRO A 319 -37.50 2.57 0.18
CA PRO A 319 -37.57 3.78 -0.65
C PRO A 319 -37.57 5.12 0.11
N ARG A 320 -37.63 5.11 1.45
CA ARG A 320 -37.65 6.31 2.32
C ARG A 320 -36.41 6.47 3.20
N PHE A 321 -35.42 5.59 3.10
CA PHE A 321 -34.26 5.60 3.99
C PHE A 321 -32.97 5.85 3.21
N TRP A 322 -32.19 6.84 3.67
CA TRP A 322 -30.80 7.05 3.27
C TRP A 322 -29.94 6.56 4.42
N LYS A 323 -28.95 5.70 4.14
CA LYS A 323 -28.05 5.19 5.17
C LYS A 323 -27.07 6.29 5.58
N HIS A 324 -26.62 7.08 4.60
CA HIS A 324 -25.72 8.21 4.80
C HIS A 324 -26.43 9.52 4.44
N ARG A 325 -26.16 10.59 5.20
CA ARG A 325 -26.55 11.94 4.76
C ARG A 325 -25.61 12.27 3.59
N LEU A 326 -26.16 12.42 2.39
CA LEU A 326 -25.41 12.86 1.22
C LEU A 326 -24.58 14.10 1.59
N PHE A 327 -23.26 13.93 1.69
CA PHE A 327 -22.34 15.03 1.87
C PHE A 327 -22.31 15.83 0.56
N GLY A 328 -22.93 17.00 0.57
CA GLY A 328 -22.55 18.06 -0.35
C GLY A 328 -21.14 18.54 0.01
N PRO A 329 -20.33 18.99 -0.97
CA PRO A 329 -19.03 19.57 -0.68
C PRO A 329 -19.24 20.84 0.17
N GLY A 330 -18.83 20.81 1.45
CA GLY A 330 -18.89 22.00 2.31
C GLY A 330 -19.15 21.79 3.81
N ALA A 331 -19.30 20.57 4.34
CA ALA A 331 -19.56 20.36 5.77
C ALA A 331 -18.37 19.71 6.51
N LEU A 332 -17.25 20.43 6.53
CA LEU A 332 -16.17 20.26 7.50
C LEU A 332 -15.97 21.63 8.16
N TYR A 333 -16.85 22.01 9.08
CA TYR A 333 -16.66 23.02 10.14
C TYR A 333 -17.98 23.09 10.93
N ASP A 334 -18.02 22.42 12.08
CA ASP A 334 -18.51 23.01 13.33
C ASP A 334 -18.48 21.95 14.44
N GLY A 335 -17.38 21.95 15.18
CA GLY A 335 -17.41 21.61 16.58
C GLY A 335 -17.57 22.89 17.38
N THR A 336 -18.75 23.11 17.96
CA THR A 336 -19.01 23.62 19.32
C THR A 336 -20.38 24.30 19.38
N GLY A 337 -21.16 23.93 20.40
CA GLY A 337 -22.34 24.70 20.76
C GLY A 337 -21.93 26.01 21.42
N ALA A 338 -22.33 27.14 20.83
CA ALA A 338 -22.67 28.37 21.54
C ALA A 338 -23.43 29.29 20.57
N ARG A 339 -24.47 29.91 21.10
CA ARG A 339 -25.43 30.78 20.40
C ARG A 339 -24.95 32.24 20.49
N GLU A 340 -25.43 33.05 19.55
CA GLU A 340 -25.62 34.53 19.58
C GLU A 340 -24.64 35.47 18.82
N SER A 341 -25.21 36.01 17.74
CA SER A 341 -25.19 37.40 17.23
C SER A 341 -23.97 38.32 17.39
N LEU A 342 -23.49 38.88 16.27
CA LEU A 342 -23.65 40.31 15.87
C LEU A 342 -22.90 40.58 14.54
N GLY A 343 -23.38 41.58 13.78
CA GLY A 343 -23.02 41.83 12.37
C GLY A 343 -21.80 42.73 12.12
N GLY A 344 -21.37 42.79 10.86
CA GLY A 344 -20.55 43.88 10.29
C GLY A 344 -19.19 43.48 9.68
N PRO A 345 -18.66 44.16 8.64
CA PRO A 345 -18.00 43.51 7.49
C PRO A 345 -16.49 43.83 7.28
N GLY A 346 -15.77 42.98 6.51
CA GLY A 346 -14.65 43.43 5.65
C GLY A 346 -13.32 42.60 5.60
N GLY A 347 -13.25 41.61 4.69
CA GLY A 347 -12.07 41.15 3.88
C GLY A 347 -10.84 40.48 4.54
N PRO A 348 -9.91 39.86 3.77
CA PRO A 348 -10.01 39.13 2.50
C PRO A 348 -9.85 37.60 2.68
N GLY A 349 -10.44 36.83 1.77
CA GLY A 349 -10.57 35.37 1.85
C GLY A 349 -9.30 34.56 1.59
N ALA A 350 -9.11 33.53 2.42
CA ALA A 350 -8.21 32.41 2.16
C ALA A 350 -8.71 31.59 0.94
N PRO A 351 -7.82 31.08 0.07
CA PRO A 351 -8.22 30.34 -1.12
C PRO A 351 -8.74 28.95 -0.73
N GLN A 352 -10.05 28.74 -0.89
CA GLN A 352 -10.64 27.41 -0.93
C GLN A 352 -10.34 26.80 -2.31
N PHE A 353 -9.55 25.73 -2.35
CA PHE A 353 -9.32 24.93 -3.55
C PHE A 353 -10.47 23.92 -3.71
N PRO A 354 -11.29 23.99 -4.77
CA PRO A 354 -12.30 22.98 -5.04
C PRO A 354 -11.71 21.91 -5.97
N CYS A 355 -11.42 20.73 -5.43
CA CYS A 355 -11.35 19.49 -6.21
C CYS A 355 -12.78 19.07 -6.61
N GLU A 356 -13.44 19.83 -7.50
CA GLU A 356 -14.65 19.37 -8.17
C GLU A 356 -14.30 18.80 -9.55
N LEU A 357 -14.15 17.46 -9.62
CA LEU A 357 -14.16 16.73 -10.87
C LEU A 357 -15.61 16.62 -11.38
N ARG A 358 -16.15 17.69 -11.97
CA ARG A 358 -17.43 17.67 -12.72
C ARG A 358 -17.29 17.00 -14.09
N LEU A 359 -16.84 15.75 -14.14
CA LEU A 359 -16.87 14.93 -15.36
C LEU A 359 -18.00 13.88 -15.36
N CYS A 360 -18.81 13.80 -14.29
CA CYS A 360 -19.92 12.85 -14.20
C CYS A 360 -21.31 13.40 -14.57
N GLN A 361 -21.44 14.58 -15.16
CA GLN A 361 -22.74 15.12 -15.60
C GLN A 361 -22.79 15.53 -17.07
N LEU A 362 -22.53 14.58 -17.98
CA LEU A 362 -22.97 14.70 -19.39
C LEU A 362 -24.01 13.61 -19.72
N PRO A 363 -25.31 13.83 -19.40
CA PRO A 363 -26.39 12.93 -19.82
C PRO A 363 -26.52 12.76 -21.35
N VAL A 364 -25.90 13.65 -22.14
CA VAL A 364 -25.93 13.65 -23.61
C VAL A 364 -25.06 12.53 -24.22
N LEU A 365 -23.88 12.25 -23.65
CA LEU A 365 -23.02 11.16 -24.15
C LEU A 365 -23.58 9.78 -23.82
N ARG A 366 -24.24 9.66 -22.66
CA ARG A 366 -24.89 8.41 -22.21
C ARG A 366 -26.07 8.01 -23.10
N THR A 367 -26.81 8.99 -23.63
CA THR A 367 -27.95 8.77 -24.53
C THR A 367 -27.52 8.50 -25.98
N ALA A 368 -26.45 9.15 -26.46
CA ALA A 368 -25.87 8.87 -27.78
C ALA A 368 -25.29 7.44 -27.86
N TRP A 369 -24.58 7.00 -26.81
CA TRP A 369 -24.04 5.64 -26.75
C TRP A 369 -25.12 4.56 -26.57
N HIS A 370 -26.19 4.83 -25.82
CA HIS A 370 -27.34 3.92 -25.75
C HIS A 370 -27.97 3.69 -27.13
N LYS A 371 -28.09 4.75 -27.93
CA LYS A 371 -28.61 4.64 -29.30
C LYS A 371 -27.67 3.86 -30.22
N LEU A 372 -26.36 4.03 -30.10
CA LEU A 372 -25.36 3.24 -30.84
C LEU A 372 -25.36 1.76 -30.44
N VAL A 373 -25.51 1.44 -29.15
CA VAL A 373 -25.61 0.06 -28.65
C VAL A 373 -26.90 -0.60 -29.10
N VAL A 374 -28.03 0.12 -29.09
CA VAL A 374 -29.30 -0.38 -29.63
C VAL A 374 -29.20 -0.60 -31.14
N LEU A 375 -28.54 0.30 -31.87
CA LEU A 375 -28.26 0.14 -33.30
C LEU A 375 -27.38 -1.10 -33.55
N TRP A 376 -26.32 -1.29 -32.76
CA TRP A 376 -25.41 -2.43 -32.86
C TRP A 376 -26.09 -3.77 -32.53
N LEU A 377 -26.92 -3.82 -31.48
CA LEU A 377 -27.74 -4.99 -31.13
C LEU A 377 -28.81 -5.30 -32.20
N SER A 378 -29.33 -4.27 -32.87
CA SER A 378 -30.27 -4.45 -33.99
C SER A 378 -29.60 -4.97 -35.26
N ILE A 379 -28.32 -4.62 -35.48
CA ILE A 379 -27.48 -5.18 -36.56
C ILE A 379 -27.12 -6.64 -36.27
N LEU A 380 -26.77 -6.99 -35.02
CA LEU A 380 -26.50 -8.37 -34.62
C LEU A 380 -27.73 -9.28 -34.72
N ARG A 381 -28.94 -8.76 -34.48
CA ARG A 381 -30.19 -9.52 -34.70
C ARG A 381 -30.46 -9.87 -36.16
N ARG A 382 -29.85 -9.17 -37.12
CA ARG A 382 -29.98 -9.47 -38.57
C ARG A 382 -29.00 -10.54 -39.06
N TRP A 383 -27.95 -10.84 -38.29
CA TRP A 383 -27.05 -11.95 -38.59
C TRP A 383 -27.58 -13.25 -37.98
N LYS A 384 -28.36 -14.02 -38.76
CA LYS A 384 -28.77 -15.39 -38.43
C LYS A 384 -27.51 -16.29 -38.36
N LEU A 385 -26.94 -16.44 -37.18
CA LEU A 385 -26.12 -17.61 -36.85
C LEU A 385 -27.04 -18.76 -36.44
N PRO A 386 -26.81 -19.99 -36.92
CA PRO A 386 -27.68 -21.12 -36.65
C PRO A 386 -27.58 -21.52 -35.17
N ARG A 387 -28.74 -21.66 -34.51
CA ARG A 387 -28.85 -22.27 -33.19
C ARG A 387 -28.42 -23.74 -33.28
N GLN A 388 -27.20 -24.07 -32.86
CA GLN A 388 -26.89 -25.42 -32.42
C GLN A 388 -27.49 -25.62 -31.02
N ARG A 389 -28.41 -26.59 -30.92
CA ARG A 389 -28.73 -27.25 -29.65
C ARG A 389 -27.48 -27.98 -29.18
N GLN A 390 -27.04 -27.68 -27.97
CA GLN A 390 -26.33 -28.65 -27.15
C GLN A 390 -27.18 -28.85 -25.90
N ASP A 391 -27.80 -30.02 -25.86
CA ASP A 391 -28.39 -30.61 -24.66
C ASP A 391 -27.24 -31.10 -23.77
N GLY A 392 -27.26 -30.72 -22.49
CA GLY A 392 -26.34 -31.15 -21.43
C GLY A 392 -26.83 -30.62 -20.06
N PRO A 393 -26.81 -31.43 -18.98
CA PRO A 393 -27.88 -31.46 -18.00
C PRO A 393 -27.84 -30.30 -17.00
N SER A 394 -28.95 -29.57 -16.95
CA SER A 394 -29.29 -28.67 -15.85
C SER A 394 -29.78 -29.49 -14.65
N ASN A 395 -28.86 -29.91 -13.79
CA ASN A 395 -29.17 -30.31 -12.41
C ASN A 395 -28.60 -29.26 -11.45
N GLU A 396 -29.20 -28.07 -11.43
CA GLU A 396 -29.07 -27.16 -10.29
C GLU A 396 -30.41 -27.06 -9.57
N CYS A 397 -30.45 -27.67 -8.39
CA CYS A 397 -31.59 -27.77 -7.51
C CYS A 397 -32.13 -26.37 -7.11
N PRO A 398 -33.45 -26.16 -7.05
CA PRO A 398 -34.07 -24.92 -6.56
C PRO A 398 -33.63 -24.52 -5.13
N MET A 399 -33.03 -25.43 -4.35
CA MET A 399 -32.41 -25.14 -3.06
C MET A 399 -31.11 -24.33 -3.18
N CYS A 400 -30.30 -24.52 -4.22
CA CYS A 400 -29.05 -23.76 -4.41
C CYS A 400 -29.32 -22.27 -4.74
N ARG A 401 -30.43 -21.99 -5.44
CA ARG A 401 -30.85 -20.61 -5.75
C ARG A 401 -31.44 -19.87 -4.54
N ARG A 402 -32.10 -20.59 -3.62
CA ARG A 402 -32.53 -20.02 -2.32
C ARG A 402 -31.38 -19.87 -1.33
N GLN A 403 -30.33 -20.70 -1.44
CA GLN A 403 -29.10 -20.55 -0.66
C GLN A 403 -28.33 -19.29 -1.09
N MET A 404 -28.07 -19.11 -2.40
CA MET A 404 -27.39 -17.90 -2.91
C MET A 404 -28.12 -16.57 -2.61
N LEU A 405 -29.46 -16.58 -2.58
CA LEU A 405 -30.26 -15.39 -2.24
C LEU A 405 -30.36 -15.13 -0.73
N LYS A 406 -30.18 -16.17 0.11
CA LYS A 406 -29.95 -15.98 1.56
C LYS A 406 -28.54 -15.46 1.82
N ASP A 407 -27.54 -15.96 1.09
CA ASP A 407 -26.14 -15.55 1.21
C ASP A 407 -25.91 -14.09 0.74
N CYS A 408 -26.66 -13.61 -0.26
CA CYS A 408 -26.53 -12.23 -0.74
C CYS A 408 -27.23 -11.16 0.10
N ARG A 409 -28.16 -11.53 1.00
CA ARG A 409 -28.79 -10.56 1.94
C ARG A 409 -27.94 -10.29 3.18
N THR A 410 -26.95 -11.15 3.44
CA THR A 410 -26.02 -11.06 4.56
C THR A 410 -24.74 -10.31 4.25
N GLU A 411 -24.42 -10.01 2.99
CA GLU A 411 -23.08 -9.50 2.58
C GLU A 411 -22.92 -7.98 2.47
N GLY A 412 -23.94 -7.18 2.85
CA GLY A 412 -23.93 -5.71 2.73
C GLY A 412 -23.52 -4.92 3.98
N SER A 413 -23.14 -5.59 5.07
CA SER A 413 -22.65 -4.96 6.31
C SER A 413 -21.27 -5.48 6.77
N LEU A 414 -20.58 -6.26 5.93
CA LEU A 414 -19.31 -6.91 6.24
C LEU A 414 -18.08 -6.05 5.91
N PHE A 415 -17.85 -4.98 6.66
CA PHE A 415 -16.50 -4.39 6.74
C PHE A 415 -15.95 -4.30 8.19
N ILE A 416 -16.76 -4.68 9.18
CA ILE A 416 -16.30 -5.05 10.53
C ILE A 416 -16.37 -6.59 10.75
N GLN A 417 -17.11 -7.33 9.91
CA GLN A 417 -17.37 -8.76 10.13
C GLN A 417 -16.31 -9.73 9.57
N ARG A 418 -15.26 -9.28 8.85
CA ARG A 418 -14.30 -10.23 8.23
C ARG A 418 -13.22 -10.78 9.14
N ASN A 419 -13.14 -10.34 10.40
CA ASN A 419 -12.18 -10.90 11.36
C ASN A 419 -12.76 -11.97 12.29
N THR A 420 -13.92 -12.60 12.04
CA THR A 420 -14.44 -13.63 12.97
C THR A 420 -15.15 -14.80 12.30
N LYS A 421 -14.67 -15.27 11.14
CA LYS A 421 -15.23 -16.46 10.44
C LYS A 421 -15.03 -17.81 11.14
N CYS A 422 -14.44 -17.85 12.33
CA CYS A 422 -14.28 -19.11 13.05
C CYS A 422 -15.57 -19.65 13.68
N LEU A 423 -16.55 -18.82 14.01
CA LEU A 423 -17.76 -19.27 14.73
C LEU A 423 -19.00 -19.13 13.84
N ASP A 424 -19.33 -20.18 13.09
CA ASP A 424 -20.51 -20.25 12.21
C ASP A 424 -21.84 -20.48 12.97
N SER A 425 -21.97 -19.96 14.19
CA SER A 425 -23.05 -20.29 15.13
C SER A 425 -24.05 -19.16 15.38
N GLY A 426 -24.56 -18.48 14.35
CA GLY A 426 -25.78 -17.66 14.47
C GLY A 426 -25.78 -16.57 15.56
N VAL A 427 -24.60 -16.16 16.03
CA VAL A 427 -24.43 -15.05 16.96
C VAL A 427 -24.33 -13.78 16.09
N GLY A 428 -25.43 -13.05 15.94
CA GLY A 428 -25.42 -11.77 15.21
C GLY A 428 -24.41 -10.77 15.78
N GLU A 429 -24.05 -9.74 15.01
CA GLU A 429 -23.06 -8.67 15.31
C GLU A 429 -23.00 -8.23 16.79
N LYS A 430 -24.15 -8.14 17.47
CA LYS A 430 -24.25 -7.75 18.89
C LYS A 430 -23.72 -8.78 19.91
N GLY A 431 -23.35 -9.98 19.48
CA GLY A 431 -22.81 -11.03 20.36
C GLY A 431 -21.32 -11.29 20.21
N LEU A 432 -20.68 -10.80 19.14
CA LEU A 432 -19.23 -10.90 18.92
C LEU A 432 -18.46 -9.67 19.43
N GLU A 433 -19.06 -8.48 19.41
CA GLU A 433 -18.59 -7.33 20.22
C GLU A 433 -18.62 -7.63 21.73
N LYS A 434 -19.42 -8.61 22.16
CA LYS A 434 -19.43 -9.08 23.56
C LYS A 434 -18.32 -10.07 23.91
N GLY A 435 -17.51 -10.48 22.93
CA GLY A 435 -16.45 -11.48 23.10
C GLY A 435 -15.08 -10.91 23.47
N PHE A 436 -14.88 -9.61 23.21
CA PHE A 436 -13.63 -8.90 23.46
C PHE A 436 -13.87 -7.54 24.10
N GLU A 437 -13.27 -7.32 25.27
CA GLU A 437 -13.14 -5.98 25.85
C GLU A 437 -11.81 -5.38 25.36
N CYS A 438 -11.89 -4.43 24.43
CA CYS A 438 -10.75 -3.65 23.99
C CYS A 438 -10.63 -2.40 24.85
N LEU A 439 -9.52 -2.27 25.57
CA LEU A 439 -9.21 -1.10 26.38
C LEU A 439 -8.00 -0.39 25.77
N ASP A 440 -8.14 0.92 25.51
CA ASP A 440 -7.00 1.81 25.24
C ASP A 440 -6.29 2.00 26.59
N LEU A 441 -5.12 1.39 26.74
CA LEU A 441 -4.30 1.58 27.93
C LEU A 441 -3.31 2.72 27.69
N GLU A 442 -2.69 3.19 28.78
CA GLU A 442 -1.73 4.29 28.70
C GLU A 442 -0.49 3.90 27.88
N LYS A 443 0.25 4.93 27.46
CA LYS A 443 1.52 4.76 26.76
C LYS A 443 2.55 4.13 27.67
N VAL A 444 3.49 3.38 27.08
CA VAL A 444 4.68 2.93 27.79
C VAL A 444 5.37 4.13 28.41
N SER A 445 5.62 4.11 29.71
CA SER A 445 6.02 5.29 30.48
C SER A 445 7.52 5.64 30.37
N THR A 446 8.25 4.99 29.45
CA THR A 446 9.68 5.19 29.19
C THR A 446 9.89 5.40 27.70
N SER A 447 10.83 6.28 27.33
CA SER A 447 11.25 6.45 25.94
C SER A 447 12.33 5.47 25.51
N GLN A 448 12.80 4.62 26.43
CA GLN A 448 13.80 3.59 26.14
C GLN A 448 13.20 2.38 25.41
N VAL A 449 11.87 2.32 25.32
CA VAL A 449 11.12 1.38 24.51
C VAL A 449 10.55 2.20 23.36
N ASP A 450 11.22 2.20 22.22
CA ASP A 450 10.90 3.01 21.04
C ASP A 450 10.96 2.22 19.72
N GLU A 451 11.52 1.02 19.73
CA GLU A 451 11.58 0.08 18.59
C GLU A 451 11.05 -1.30 19.05
N CYS A 452 9.91 -1.33 19.72
CA CYS A 452 9.37 -2.54 20.37
C CYS A 452 8.97 -3.62 19.34
N SER A 453 9.85 -4.61 19.11
CA SER A 453 9.61 -5.69 18.16
C SER A 453 8.97 -6.94 18.80
N GLY A 454 9.36 -7.29 20.04
CA GLY A 454 8.84 -8.48 20.73
C GLY A 454 8.21 -8.21 22.11
N LEU A 455 7.28 -9.08 22.52
CA LEU A 455 6.56 -8.99 23.80
C LEU A 455 6.30 -10.38 24.38
N ALA A 456 6.52 -10.58 25.68
CA ALA A 456 6.16 -11.82 26.36
C ALA A 456 5.67 -11.60 27.80
N ALA A 457 4.54 -12.23 28.17
CA ALA A 457 3.99 -12.13 29.52
C ALA A 457 4.80 -12.95 30.53
N SER A 458 5.25 -12.29 31.59
CA SER A 458 6.00 -12.90 32.68
C SER A 458 5.19 -14.02 33.37
N LYS A 459 5.82 -15.17 33.61
CA LYS A 459 5.21 -16.24 34.41
C LYS A 459 5.50 -16.05 35.90
N LEU A 460 6.69 -15.54 36.21
CA LEU A 460 7.17 -15.36 37.58
C LEU A 460 6.63 -14.08 38.24
N ASN A 461 6.37 -13.03 37.48
CA ASN A 461 5.97 -11.71 37.98
C ASN A 461 4.56 -11.36 37.49
N ASP A 462 3.66 -11.06 38.42
CA ASP A 462 2.29 -10.72 38.05
C ASP A 462 2.21 -9.32 37.41
N ASP A 463 1.39 -9.20 36.36
CA ASP A 463 1.18 -7.97 35.57
C ASP A 463 2.51 -7.36 35.09
N LEU A 464 3.37 -8.21 34.53
CA LEU A 464 4.63 -7.82 33.91
C LEU A 464 4.75 -8.48 32.53
N TYR A 465 5.16 -7.70 31.55
CA TYR A 465 5.49 -8.13 30.21
C TYR A 465 6.91 -7.67 29.91
N TRP A 466 7.73 -8.58 29.42
CA TRP A 466 9.05 -8.24 28.91
C TRP A 466 8.89 -7.77 27.46
N VAL A 467 9.61 -6.71 27.10
CA VAL A 467 9.74 -6.19 25.74
C VAL A 467 11.22 -6.08 25.36
N ASN A 468 11.55 -6.39 24.11
CA ASN A 468 12.82 -6.01 23.49
C ASN A 468 12.57 -4.83 22.53
N ASN A 469 13.61 -4.04 22.34
CA ASN A 469 13.71 -3.24 21.15
C ASN A 469 14.39 -4.07 20.04
N ASP A 470 14.20 -3.62 18.80
CA ASP A 470 14.91 -4.13 17.63
C ASP A 470 16.42 -3.73 17.63
N SER A 471 17.07 -3.96 16.50
CA SER A 471 18.44 -3.65 16.12
C SER A 471 19.07 -2.43 16.82
N GLY A 472 20.18 -2.67 17.53
CA GLY A 472 21.07 -1.59 18.01
C GLY A 472 20.81 -1.04 19.42
N ALA A 473 19.70 -1.41 20.07
CA ALA A 473 19.39 -0.99 21.45
C ALA A 473 20.22 -1.70 22.54
N GLY A 474 21.03 -2.68 22.14
CA GLY A 474 21.84 -3.51 23.02
C GLY A 474 21.03 -4.62 23.71
N PRO A 475 21.69 -5.54 24.45
CA PRO A 475 21.04 -6.74 24.99
C PRO A 475 20.28 -6.42 26.29
N VAL A 476 19.21 -5.64 26.19
CA VAL A 476 18.39 -5.19 27.32
C VAL A 476 16.91 -5.46 27.03
N LEU A 477 16.23 -6.12 27.96
CA LEU A 477 14.77 -6.19 27.98
C LEU A 477 14.19 -5.19 28.97
N TYR A 478 13.04 -4.64 28.65
CA TYR A 478 12.29 -3.75 29.54
C TYR A 478 11.06 -4.46 30.06
N GLY A 479 10.79 -4.32 31.35
CA GLY A 479 9.60 -4.82 32.00
C GLY A 479 8.54 -3.72 32.05
N ILE A 480 7.42 -3.92 31.38
CA ILE A 480 6.25 -3.03 31.39
C ILE A 480 5.05 -3.74 32.04
N ARG A 481 4.18 -2.98 32.68
CA ARG A 481 2.87 -3.47 33.13
C ARG A 481 1.84 -3.34 32.00
N LYS A 482 0.67 -3.96 32.15
CA LYS A 482 -0.42 -3.80 31.17
C LYS A 482 -0.77 -2.34 30.89
N ASN A 483 -0.69 -1.47 31.91
CA ASN A 483 -0.97 -0.04 31.78
C ASN A 483 0.19 0.78 31.18
N GLY A 484 1.21 0.14 30.60
CA GLY A 484 2.38 0.82 30.04
C GLY A 484 3.42 1.26 31.09
N GLN A 485 3.18 1.10 32.39
CA GLN A 485 4.17 1.51 33.39
C GLN A 485 5.47 0.70 33.24
N HIS A 486 6.58 1.38 32.96
CA HIS A 486 7.92 0.79 32.98
C HIS A 486 8.38 0.56 34.42
N VAL A 487 8.75 -0.69 34.74
CA VAL A 487 9.04 -1.13 36.11
C VAL A 487 10.35 -1.89 36.27
N ALA A 488 10.99 -2.35 35.20
CA ALA A 488 12.26 -3.07 35.30
C ALA A 488 13.11 -2.96 34.03
N ARG A 489 14.43 -3.04 34.20
CA ARG A 489 15.39 -3.29 33.12
C ARG A 489 16.16 -4.57 33.39
N LEU A 490 16.28 -5.40 32.37
CA LEU A 490 16.98 -6.68 32.41
C LEU A 490 18.11 -6.67 31.39
N ARG A 491 19.36 -6.53 31.87
CA ARG A 491 20.54 -6.58 31.02
C ARG A 491 21.02 -8.03 30.88
N VAL A 492 21.10 -8.48 29.64
CA VAL A 492 21.46 -9.86 29.29
C VAL A 492 22.96 -9.95 29.02
N SER A 493 23.68 -10.57 29.94
CA SER A 493 25.12 -10.79 29.84
C SER A 493 25.40 -11.98 28.94
N GLY A 494 26.39 -11.85 28.05
CA GLY A 494 26.76 -12.90 27.08
C GLY A 494 25.92 -12.91 25.80
N ALA A 495 24.98 -11.96 25.64
CA ALA A 495 24.20 -11.78 24.43
C ALA A 495 24.71 -10.60 23.59
N GLY A 496 24.67 -10.76 22.27
CA GLY A 496 24.67 -9.65 21.32
C GLY A 496 23.24 -9.23 21.03
N ALA A 497 23.06 -8.06 20.43
CA ALA A 497 21.79 -7.58 19.92
C ALA A 497 22.00 -7.08 18.48
N ASN A 498 22.14 -8.03 17.55
CA ASN A 498 22.37 -7.71 16.16
C ASN A 498 21.07 -7.35 15.44
N ASP A 499 20.03 -8.17 15.59
CA ASP A 499 18.68 -7.95 15.04
C ASP A 499 17.66 -8.73 15.90
N TRP A 500 17.31 -8.15 17.06
CA TRP A 500 16.43 -8.80 18.05
C TRP A 500 14.97 -8.57 17.68
N GLU A 501 14.29 -9.61 17.25
CA GLU A 501 12.94 -9.51 16.73
C GLU A 501 11.93 -9.84 17.84
N ASP A 502 11.79 -11.12 18.18
CA ASP A 502 10.72 -11.59 19.05
C ASP A 502 11.23 -12.28 20.32
N ILE A 503 10.37 -12.33 21.34
CA ILE A 503 10.64 -12.93 22.65
C ILE A 503 9.52 -13.88 23.06
N ALA A 504 9.92 -14.99 23.66
CA ALA A 504 8.98 -15.97 24.18
C ALA A 504 9.36 -16.42 25.60
N ILE A 505 8.36 -16.76 26.41
CA ILE A 505 8.59 -17.30 27.76
C ILE A 505 8.13 -18.74 27.85
N GLY A 506 9.10 -19.62 28.11
CA GLY A 506 8.93 -21.06 28.04
C GLY A 506 9.46 -21.79 29.26
N PRO A 507 9.22 -23.11 29.33
CA PRO A 507 10.00 -23.99 30.21
C PRO A 507 11.46 -24.02 29.75
N GLY A 508 12.35 -24.60 30.55
CA GLY A 508 13.75 -24.75 30.18
C GLY A 508 14.37 -25.93 30.92
N PRO A 509 15.72 -26.02 30.99
CA PRO A 509 16.41 -27.24 31.41
C PRO A 509 16.17 -27.64 32.87
N THR A 510 15.73 -26.70 33.72
CA THR A 510 15.36 -26.99 35.11
C THR A 510 13.84 -27.00 35.24
N LYS A 511 13.30 -28.17 35.58
CA LYS A 511 11.86 -28.36 35.77
C LYS A 511 11.31 -27.40 36.84
N GLY A 512 10.17 -26.77 36.55
CA GLY A 512 9.50 -25.82 37.44
C GLY A 512 10.04 -24.39 37.39
N LYS A 513 11.12 -24.13 36.65
CA LYS A 513 11.61 -22.77 36.39
C LYS A 513 11.07 -22.21 35.07
N SER A 514 11.01 -20.89 35.00
CA SER A 514 10.59 -20.14 33.81
C SER A 514 11.83 -19.52 33.14
N TYR A 515 11.82 -19.50 31.81
CA TYR A 515 12.94 -19.02 31.01
C TYR A 515 12.43 -18.06 29.94
N ILE A 516 13.17 -16.96 29.77
CA ILE A 516 12.98 -16.00 28.67
C ILE A 516 13.88 -16.43 27.52
N TYR A 517 13.32 -16.42 26.33
CA TYR A 517 14.00 -16.70 25.07
C TYR A 517 13.92 -15.47 24.20
N VAL A 518 15.07 -15.01 23.71
CA VAL A 518 15.19 -13.86 22.81
C VAL A 518 15.71 -14.36 21.46
N ALA A 519 15.04 -13.98 20.40
CA ALA A 519 15.40 -14.35 19.04
C ALA A 519 16.14 -13.22 18.33
N ASP A 520 17.45 -13.42 18.11
CA ASP A 520 18.26 -12.56 17.26
C ASP A 520 18.29 -13.19 15.86
N VAL A 521 17.20 -13.01 15.13
CA VAL A 521 16.84 -13.78 13.93
C VAL A 521 16.50 -12.91 12.71
N GLY A 522 16.36 -11.59 12.92
CA GLY A 522 16.11 -10.62 11.86
C GLY A 522 17.21 -10.61 10.81
N ASP A 523 16.79 -10.47 9.54
CA ASP A 523 17.72 -10.35 8.42
C ASP A 523 17.02 -9.84 7.16
N ASN A 524 16.57 -8.59 7.18
CA ASN A 524 15.91 -7.92 6.04
C ASN A 524 16.69 -8.10 4.71
N TYR A 525 18.02 -8.13 4.78
CA TYR A 525 18.91 -8.30 3.62
C TYR A 525 19.31 -9.75 3.30
N ARG A 526 18.87 -10.75 4.09
CA ARG A 526 19.14 -12.18 3.90
C ARG A 526 20.63 -12.47 3.74
N LYS A 527 21.46 -11.97 4.65
CA LYS A 527 22.92 -12.16 4.68
C LYS A 527 23.37 -13.24 5.68
N ARG A 528 22.61 -13.48 6.74
CA ARG A 528 22.86 -14.38 7.88
C ARG A 528 22.38 -15.80 7.58
N GLY A 529 23.34 -16.71 7.35
CA GLY A 529 23.04 -18.16 7.31
C GLY A 529 22.85 -18.78 8.70
N THR A 530 23.35 -18.11 9.74
CA THR A 530 23.29 -18.53 11.14
C THR A 530 22.79 -17.38 12.00
N VAL A 531 21.77 -17.66 12.80
CA VAL A 531 21.07 -16.72 13.71
C VAL A 531 21.18 -17.21 15.15
N GLN A 532 20.82 -16.38 16.13
CA GLN A 532 21.02 -16.70 17.54
C GLN A 532 19.70 -16.78 18.31
N ILE A 533 19.58 -17.78 19.18
CA ILE A 533 18.57 -17.79 20.24
C ILE A 533 19.30 -17.66 21.58
N TYR A 534 18.84 -16.74 22.43
CA TYR A 534 19.37 -16.56 23.78
C TYR A 534 18.35 -17.07 24.79
N ARG A 535 18.77 -17.93 25.72
CA ARG A 535 17.92 -18.42 26.81
C ARG A 535 18.48 -17.99 28.16
N MET A 536 17.64 -17.42 29.01
CA MET A 536 17.99 -17.03 30.38
C MET A 536 16.88 -17.36 31.36
N GLU A 537 17.24 -17.61 32.61
CA GLU A 537 16.25 -17.80 33.67
C GLU A 537 15.51 -16.49 33.93
N GLU A 538 14.18 -16.56 34.03
CA GLU A 538 13.35 -15.41 34.30
C GLU A 538 13.59 -14.89 35.73
N PRO A 539 14.00 -13.63 35.93
CA PRO A 539 14.25 -13.10 37.26
C PRO A 539 12.97 -12.65 37.95
N LYS A 540 12.96 -12.71 39.29
CA LYS A 540 11.92 -12.07 40.09
C LYS A 540 12.21 -10.56 40.19
N VAL A 541 11.20 -9.74 39.91
CA VAL A 541 11.27 -8.28 40.00
C VAL A 541 10.70 -7.85 41.35
N GLU A 542 11.57 -7.33 42.23
CA GLU A 542 11.17 -6.84 43.55
C GLU A 542 10.33 -5.56 43.45
N ARG A 543 9.25 -5.49 44.24
CA ARG A 543 8.42 -4.27 44.33
C ARG A 543 9.23 -3.15 44.98
N GLY A 544 9.17 -1.94 44.40
CA GLY A 544 9.85 -0.75 44.93
C GLY A 544 11.29 -0.57 44.44
N ARG A 545 11.83 -1.51 43.66
CA ARG A 545 13.13 -1.34 42.99
C ARG A 545 13.09 -0.13 42.04
N ASN A 546 14.22 0.55 41.89
CA ASN A 546 14.36 1.56 40.87
C ASN A 546 14.25 0.90 39.48
N ARG A 547 13.25 1.33 38.70
CA ARG A 547 12.96 0.80 37.35
C ARG A 547 14.12 0.96 36.36
N ASN A 548 15.05 1.89 36.61
CA ASN A 548 16.17 2.16 35.73
C ASN A 548 17.43 1.36 36.06
N ASP A 549 17.48 0.70 37.22
CA ASP A 549 18.62 -0.14 37.57
C ASP A 549 18.59 -1.43 36.73
N ASP A 550 19.75 -1.94 36.32
CA ASP A 550 19.80 -3.18 35.56
C ASP A 550 19.73 -4.38 36.51
N ILE A 551 18.77 -5.29 36.30
CA ILE A 551 18.86 -6.67 36.76
C ILE A 551 19.79 -7.36 35.77
N ARG A 552 20.87 -7.99 36.23
CA ARG A 552 21.80 -8.70 35.35
C ARG A 552 21.48 -10.18 35.36
N VAL A 553 21.28 -10.76 34.19
CA VAL A 553 21.14 -12.21 33.98
C VAL A 553 22.12 -12.67 32.92
N SER A 554 22.58 -13.92 33.03
CA SER A 554 23.43 -14.53 32.02
C SER A 554 22.59 -15.36 31.07
N ALA A 555 22.77 -15.16 29.76
CA ALA A 555 22.12 -15.99 28.75
C ALA A 555 23.04 -17.12 28.27
N VAL A 556 22.41 -18.25 27.96
CA VAL A 556 23.00 -19.31 27.14
C VAL A 556 22.69 -19.00 25.68
N ARG A 557 23.73 -18.89 24.85
CA ARG A 557 23.63 -18.64 23.41
C ARG A 557 23.53 -19.95 22.64
N PHE A 558 22.62 -20.00 21.67
CA PHE A 558 22.51 -21.07 20.68
C PHE A 558 22.67 -20.47 19.29
N ASP A 559 23.60 -21.00 18.51
CA ASP A 559 23.79 -20.60 17.12
C ASP A 559 23.01 -21.58 16.24
N VAL A 560 22.01 -21.11 15.49
CA VAL A 560 21.11 -21.96 14.71
C VAL A 560 21.24 -21.61 13.23
N THR A 561 21.64 -22.58 12.43
CA THR A 561 21.89 -22.41 10.99
C THR A 561 20.66 -22.85 10.19
N TYR A 562 20.33 -22.11 9.14
CA TYR A 562 19.26 -22.50 8.22
C TYR A 562 19.71 -23.67 7.31
N PRO A 563 18.80 -24.59 6.95
CA PRO A 563 19.14 -25.72 6.08
C PRO A 563 19.53 -25.25 4.67
N ASN A 564 20.33 -26.06 3.97
CA ASN A 564 20.70 -25.86 2.56
C ASN A 564 21.40 -24.52 2.24
N ASN A 565 22.08 -23.91 3.23
CA ASN A 565 22.75 -22.61 3.08
C ASN A 565 21.80 -21.47 2.65
N MET A 566 20.51 -21.64 2.95
CA MET A 566 19.47 -20.63 2.72
C MET A 566 19.54 -19.55 3.78
N LYS A 567 18.97 -18.38 3.48
CA LYS A 567 18.95 -17.23 4.38
C LYS A 567 17.54 -16.68 4.41
N TYR A 568 16.98 -16.62 5.61
CA TYR A 568 15.60 -16.23 5.85
C TYR A 568 15.56 -15.05 6.80
N ASP A 569 14.56 -14.22 6.54
CA ASP A 569 14.17 -13.10 7.37
C ASP A 569 12.96 -13.54 8.19
N CYS A 570 13.10 -13.54 9.52
CA CYS A 570 12.14 -14.09 10.44
C CYS A 570 11.98 -13.13 11.61
N GLU A 571 10.74 -12.88 12.03
CA GLU A 571 10.45 -11.90 13.08
C GLU A 571 9.50 -12.45 14.14
N SER A 572 9.28 -13.77 14.17
CA SER A 572 8.25 -14.33 15.07
C SER A 572 8.68 -15.66 15.65
N ILE A 573 8.66 -15.77 16.97
CA ILE A 573 8.95 -17.01 17.69
C ILE A 573 7.92 -17.33 18.76
N PHE A 574 7.68 -18.61 19.00
CA PHE A 574 6.95 -19.04 20.19
C PHE A 574 7.45 -20.40 20.67
N ILE A 575 7.11 -20.76 21.92
CA ILE A 575 7.64 -21.97 22.57
C ILE A 575 6.54 -22.92 22.97
N ASP A 576 6.56 -24.12 22.40
CA ASP A 576 5.62 -25.18 22.71
C ASP A 576 6.22 -26.25 23.63
N LYS A 577 5.43 -26.67 24.63
CA LYS A 577 5.71 -27.81 25.53
C LYS A 577 4.91 -29.08 25.16
N GLY A 578 4.37 -29.09 23.95
CA GLY A 578 3.43 -30.09 23.45
C GLY A 578 4.09 -31.39 23.01
N LYS A 579 3.42 -32.10 22.10
CA LYS A 579 3.85 -33.43 21.62
C LYS A 579 5.27 -33.41 21.03
N GLY A 580 5.62 -32.34 20.30
CA GLY A 580 6.95 -32.18 19.67
C GLY A 580 8.10 -32.20 20.69
N ALA A 581 8.05 -31.29 21.66
CA ALA A 581 9.05 -31.21 22.73
C ALA A 581 9.16 -32.53 23.53
N ARG A 582 8.01 -33.10 23.93
CA ARG A 582 7.96 -34.39 24.65
C ARG A 582 8.61 -35.53 23.88
N LYS A 583 8.36 -35.63 22.56
CA LYS A 583 8.95 -36.65 21.70
C LYS A 583 10.47 -36.48 21.56
N ALA A 584 10.95 -35.24 21.56
CA ALA A 584 12.38 -34.93 21.52
C ALA A 584 13.07 -35.07 22.89
N GLY A 585 12.32 -35.35 23.97
CA GLY A 585 12.86 -35.38 25.33
C GLY A 585 13.28 -33.99 25.85
N THR A 586 12.78 -32.92 25.23
CA THR A 586 13.04 -31.54 25.65
C THR A 586 11.84 -30.98 26.43
N GLU A 587 12.12 -30.01 27.31
CA GLU A 587 11.07 -29.34 28.09
C GLU A 587 10.26 -28.36 27.22
N GLY A 588 10.83 -27.87 26.11
CA GLY A 588 10.16 -27.00 25.14
C GLY A 588 10.86 -26.99 23.78
N ARG A 589 10.08 -26.71 22.74
CA ARG A 589 10.50 -26.57 21.34
C ARG A 589 10.23 -25.15 20.87
N VAL A 590 11.22 -24.53 20.23
CA VAL A 590 11.11 -23.20 19.65
C VAL A 590 10.58 -23.34 18.22
N TYR A 591 9.54 -22.59 17.90
CA TYR A 591 9.04 -22.42 16.53
C TYR A 591 9.43 -21.03 16.03
N LEU A 592 9.72 -20.93 14.74
CA LEU A 592 10.11 -19.70 14.04
C LEU A 592 9.28 -19.55 12.77
N ILE A 593 8.79 -18.34 12.48
CA ILE A 593 8.02 -18.04 11.28
C ILE A 593 8.75 -16.97 10.46
N THR A 594 8.83 -17.20 9.15
CA THR A 594 9.43 -16.25 8.19
C THR A 594 8.51 -15.05 7.93
N LYS A 595 9.07 -13.84 7.90
CA LYS A 595 8.35 -12.59 7.59
C LYS A 595 7.91 -12.61 6.15
N GLY A 596 8.87 -12.47 5.23
CA GLY A 596 8.77 -12.60 3.76
C GLY A 596 7.59 -11.89 3.06
N ASP A 597 7.75 -11.53 1.79
CA ASP A 597 6.67 -10.91 1.01
C ASP A 597 5.97 -11.93 0.09
N ASN A 598 5.17 -11.42 -0.85
CA ASN A 598 4.41 -12.22 -1.81
C ASN A 598 5.24 -12.80 -2.97
N ARG A 599 6.58 -12.73 -2.95
CA ARG A 599 7.45 -13.39 -3.94
C ARG A 599 7.49 -14.92 -3.74
N ALA A 600 6.34 -15.56 -3.93
CA ALA A 600 6.10 -16.98 -3.67
C ALA A 600 7.06 -17.94 -4.41
N SER A 601 7.69 -17.49 -5.50
CA SER A 601 8.62 -18.28 -6.30
C SER A 601 10.00 -18.45 -5.68
N ASP A 602 10.44 -17.56 -4.79
CA ASP A 602 11.73 -17.67 -4.11
C ASP A 602 11.52 -18.05 -2.63
N PRO A 603 11.95 -19.24 -2.20
CA PRO A 603 11.78 -19.68 -0.82
C PRO A 603 12.41 -18.73 0.21
N GLN A 604 13.48 -17.99 -0.12
CA GLN A 604 14.08 -17.05 0.81
C GLN A 604 13.22 -15.80 1.02
N TRP A 605 12.41 -15.43 0.02
CA TRP A 605 11.61 -14.20 0.05
C TRP A 605 10.15 -14.41 0.41
N ARG A 606 9.61 -15.62 0.28
CA ARG A 606 8.22 -15.90 0.63
C ARG A 606 8.01 -15.93 2.16
N GLY A 607 6.94 -15.29 2.61
CA GLY A 607 6.52 -15.32 4.01
C GLY A 607 5.77 -16.58 4.42
N GLY A 608 5.70 -16.83 5.72
CA GLY A 608 4.83 -17.83 6.35
C GLY A 608 5.38 -19.26 6.43
N ASP A 609 6.61 -19.53 5.99
CA ASP A 609 7.28 -20.81 6.25
C ASP A 609 7.59 -20.98 7.74
N VAL A 610 7.33 -22.18 8.27
CA VAL A 610 7.47 -22.50 9.71
C VAL A 610 8.64 -23.47 9.93
N PHE A 611 9.53 -23.11 10.85
CA PHE A 611 10.67 -23.92 11.29
C PHE A 611 10.55 -24.26 12.78
N TYR A 612 11.28 -25.27 13.23
CA TYR A 612 11.47 -25.53 14.66
C TYR A 612 12.90 -25.94 15.01
N VAL A 613 13.25 -25.78 16.28
CA VAL A 613 14.48 -26.30 16.86
C VAL A 613 14.26 -26.72 18.31
N ASP A 614 14.91 -27.82 18.71
CA ASP A 614 14.93 -28.32 20.08
C ASP A 614 16.25 -27.88 20.75
N LEU A 615 16.16 -27.06 21.79
CA LEU A 615 17.37 -26.50 22.42
C LEU A 615 17.90 -27.40 23.55
N PRO A 616 19.19 -27.79 23.53
CA PRO A 616 19.80 -28.55 24.62
C PRO A 616 19.98 -27.70 25.88
N ARG A 617 20.53 -28.31 26.95
CA ARG A 617 20.77 -27.64 28.24
C ARG A 617 21.85 -26.56 28.16
N GLU A 618 22.89 -26.81 27.37
CA GLU A 618 24.07 -25.95 27.23
C GLU A 618 24.14 -25.35 25.82
N SER A 619 25.01 -24.37 25.61
CA SER A 619 25.22 -23.74 24.31
C SER A 619 25.58 -24.76 23.24
N ALA A 620 25.00 -24.63 22.06
CA ALA A 620 25.26 -25.53 20.94
C ALA A 620 25.07 -24.82 19.60
N SER A 621 25.74 -25.35 18.57
CA SER A 621 25.44 -25.04 17.17
C SER A 621 24.42 -26.05 16.64
N LEU A 622 23.29 -25.56 16.14
CA LEU A 622 22.11 -26.33 15.76
C LEU A 622 21.70 -25.99 14.32
N SER A 623 20.74 -26.75 13.78
CA SER A 623 20.11 -26.44 12.50
C SER A 623 18.60 -26.35 12.66
N TRP A 624 18.00 -25.32 12.07
CA TRP A 624 16.54 -25.23 11.94
C TRP A 624 16.00 -26.42 11.16
N GLN A 625 14.88 -26.97 11.63
CA GLN A 625 14.15 -28.04 10.96
C GLN A 625 12.93 -27.43 10.26
N ALA A 626 12.88 -27.52 8.93
CA ALA A 626 11.73 -27.05 8.16
C ALA A 626 10.51 -27.96 8.39
N THR A 627 9.33 -27.37 8.51
CA THR A 627 8.07 -28.11 8.52
C THR A 627 7.45 -28.12 7.11
N SER A 628 6.48 -29.01 6.87
CA SER A 628 5.65 -28.94 5.67
C SER A 628 4.52 -27.92 5.77
N THR A 629 4.38 -27.24 6.92
CA THR A 629 3.31 -26.28 7.17
C THR A 629 3.75 -24.89 6.73
N ARG A 630 2.88 -24.24 5.96
CA ARG A 630 3.04 -22.85 5.54
C ARG A 630 1.78 -22.07 5.85
N LEU A 631 1.94 -20.93 6.51
CA LEU A 631 0.86 -20.02 6.79
C LEU A 631 0.50 -19.23 5.53
N ASN A 632 -0.80 -18.99 5.31
CA ASN A 632 -1.25 -18.07 4.27
C ASN A 632 -1.25 -16.62 4.80
N LEU A 633 -0.08 -16.23 5.29
CA LEU A 633 0.24 -14.91 5.84
C LEU A 633 1.53 -14.44 5.17
N VAL A 634 1.61 -13.14 4.92
CA VAL A 634 2.86 -12.46 4.55
C VAL A 634 3.18 -11.44 5.61
N LEU A 635 4.46 -11.14 5.80
CA LEU A 635 4.94 -10.18 6.77
C LEU A 635 4.51 -10.52 8.21
N ALA A 636 4.79 -11.75 8.65
CA ALA A 636 4.63 -12.12 10.06
C ALA A 636 5.69 -11.38 10.91
N THR A 637 5.22 -10.62 11.90
CA THR A 637 6.03 -9.69 12.71
C THR A 637 6.08 -10.05 14.20
N GLY A 638 5.24 -10.99 14.65
CA GLY A 638 5.28 -11.50 16.02
C GLY A 638 4.36 -12.71 16.21
N ALA A 639 4.69 -13.57 17.16
CA ALA A 639 3.86 -14.73 17.48
C ALA A 639 3.91 -15.09 18.96
N ASP A 640 2.85 -15.69 19.47
CA ASP A 640 2.86 -16.24 20.83
C ASP A 640 1.92 -17.45 20.94
N ILE A 641 2.11 -18.25 21.98
CA ILE A 641 1.26 -19.38 22.31
C ILE A 641 0.80 -19.28 23.77
N THR A 642 -0.50 -19.47 23.98
CA THR A 642 -1.07 -19.49 25.32
C THR A 642 -0.33 -20.47 26.26
N PRO A 643 -0.27 -20.22 27.57
CA PRO A 643 0.46 -21.07 28.53
C PRO A 643 -0.02 -22.53 28.59
N ARG A 644 -1.28 -22.79 28.22
CA ARG A 644 -1.85 -24.13 28.08
C ARG A 644 -1.53 -24.78 26.73
N GLY A 645 -1.07 -24.00 25.76
CA GLY A 645 -0.71 -24.45 24.43
C GLY A 645 -1.93 -24.69 23.54
N ASN A 646 -3.09 -24.11 23.83
CA ASN A 646 -4.33 -24.42 23.11
C ASN A 646 -4.73 -23.34 22.10
N LEU A 647 -4.09 -22.18 22.11
CA LEU A 647 -4.21 -21.11 21.12
C LEU A 647 -2.81 -20.63 20.72
N ILE A 648 -2.57 -20.51 19.42
CA ILE A 648 -1.36 -19.92 18.83
C ILE A 648 -1.79 -18.65 18.10
N ALA A 649 -1.14 -17.52 18.37
CA ALA A 649 -1.37 -16.26 17.66
C ALA A 649 -0.16 -15.94 16.77
N VAL A 650 -0.44 -15.41 15.59
CA VAL A 650 0.55 -14.80 14.70
C VAL A 650 -0.01 -13.45 14.28
N ARG A 651 0.78 -12.39 14.41
CA ARG A 651 0.43 -11.07 13.87
C ARG A 651 1.23 -10.75 12.62
N THR A 652 0.63 -9.87 11.83
CA THR A 652 1.30 -9.06 10.82
C THR A 652 1.15 -7.59 11.21
N TYR A 653 1.67 -6.68 10.37
CA TYR A 653 1.42 -5.25 10.52
C TYR A 653 -0.07 -4.88 10.55
N GLY A 654 -0.94 -5.64 9.87
CA GLY A 654 -2.35 -5.29 9.70
C GLY A 654 -3.34 -6.14 10.50
N GLU A 655 -3.04 -7.41 10.75
CA GLU A 655 -3.99 -8.37 11.33
C GLU A 655 -3.37 -9.32 12.35
N ILE A 656 -4.22 -9.89 13.20
CA ILE A 656 -3.86 -10.95 14.15
C ILE A 656 -4.70 -12.17 13.82
N GLN A 657 -4.03 -13.31 13.63
CA GLN A 657 -4.65 -14.60 13.38
C GLN A 657 -4.37 -15.56 14.54
N ILE A 658 -5.40 -16.27 15.01
CA ILE A 658 -5.33 -17.24 16.09
C ILE A 658 -5.73 -18.63 15.60
N TRP A 659 -4.92 -19.64 15.91
CA TRP A 659 -5.20 -21.06 15.66
C TRP A 659 -5.57 -21.78 16.96
N PRO A 660 -6.78 -22.36 17.06
CA PRO A 660 -7.10 -23.28 18.12
C PRO A 660 -6.40 -24.63 17.92
N ARG A 661 -5.72 -25.10 18.98
CA ARG A 661 -5.00 -26.36 19.03
C ARG A 661 -5.59 -27.28 20.11
N PRO A 662 -6.41 -28.27 19.73
CA PRO A 662 -6.75 -29.39 20.59
C PRO A 662 -5.48 -30.13 21.05
N CYS A 663 -5.50 -30.73 22.24
CA CYS A 663 -4.34 -31.43 22.81
C CYS A 663 -3.80 -32.57 21.91
N GLU A 664 -4.63 -33.08 21.01
CA GLU A 664 -4.24 -34.14 20.09
C GLU A 664 -3.42 -33.67 18.90
N TRP A 665 -3.53 -32.39 18.53
CA TRP A 665 -2.81 -31.85 17.38
C TRP A 665 -1.40 -31.42 17.76
N SER A 666 -0.48 -31.63 16.83
CA SER A 666 0.81 -30.95 16.84
C SER A 666 0.64 -29.46 16.50
N VAL A 667 1.70 -28.67 16.69
CA VAL A 667 1.69 -27.26 16.27
C VAL A 667 1.49 -27.17 14.76
N GLU A 668 2.22 -28.00 14.01
CA GLU A 668 2.20 -28.07 12.55
C GLU A 668 0.81 -28.44 12.02
N GLU A 669 0.14 -29.40 12.66
CA GLU A 669 -1.24 -29.76 12.34
C GLU A 669 -2.21 -28.61 12.59
N ALA A 670 -2.11 -27.93 13.74
CA ALA A 670 -2.97 -26.78 14.05
C ALA A 670 -2.75 -25.63 13.06
N LEU A 671 -1.50 -25.26 12.80
CA LEU A 671 -1.13 -24.18 11.86
C LEU A 671 -1.49 -24.49 10.40
N SER A 672 -1.69 -25.77 10.04
CA SER A 672 -2.22 -26.15 8.72
C SER A 672 -3.72 -25.89 8.55
N LYS A 673 -4.43 -25.56 9.64
CA LYS A 673 -5.87 -25.29 9.64
C LYS A 673 -6.17 -23.83 9.38
N GLN A 674 -7.45 -23.56 9.11
CA GLN A 674 -7.92 -22.20 8.91
C GLN A 674 -7.85 -21.41 10.21
N PRO A 675 -7.17 -20.24 10.22
CA PRO A 675 -7.10 -19.38 11.40
C PRO A 675 -8.42 -18.67 11.67
N CYS A 676 -8.50 -18.15 12.89
CA CYS A 676 -9.47 -17.15 13.31
C CYS A 676 -8.81 -15.79 13.28
N GLY A 677 -9.29 -14.87 12.45
CA GLY A 677 -9.01 -13.45 12.67
C GLY A 677 -9.47 -13.07 14.09
N VAL A 678 -8.83 -12.07 14.68
CA VAL A 678 -9.30 -11.43 15.91
C VAL A 678 -9.19 -9.92 15.79
N ALA A 679 -9.63 -9.21 16.83
CA ALA A 679 -9.51 -7.76 16.88
C ALA A 679 -8.03 -7.34 16.82
N SER A 680 -7.72 -6.38 15.96
CA SER A 680 -6.42 -5.69 15.95
C SER A 680 -6.68 -4.19 15.94
N LYS A 681 -5.68 -3.41 16.32
CA LYS A 681 -5.67 -1.96 16.14
C LYS A 681 -4.70 -1.60 15.04
N ASN A 682 -4.98 -0.51 14.34
CA ASN A 682 -4.03 0.07 13.41
C ASN A 682 -2.89 0.69 14.23
N GLU A 683 -1.75 0.02 14.25
CA GLU A 683 -0.58 0.35 15.05
C GLU A 683 0.56 0.76 14.13
N GLN A 684 1.32 1.78 14.52
CA GLN A 684 2.53 2.20 13.82
C GLN A 684 3.59 1.11 13.99
N GLN A 685 3.88 0.35 12.92
CA GLN A 685 4.75 -0.84 12.99
C GLN A 685 4.34 -1.75 14.15
N GLY A 686 3.13 -2.32 14.03
CA GLY A 686 2.64 -3.29 15.00
C GLY A 686 3.35 -4.63 14.87
N GLU A 687 4.30 -4.91 15.75
CA GLU A 687 5.16 -6.12 15.69
C GLU A 687 4.97 -7.03 16.90
N ALA A 688 4.86 -6.45 18.09
CA ALA A 688 4.82 -7.23 19.31
C ALA A 688 3.40 -7.74 19.65
N ILE A 689 3.27 -9.01 20.04
CA ILE A 689 2.04 -9.62 20.56
C ILE A 689 2.35 -10.62 21.68
N ALA A 690 1.57 -10.62 22.75
CA ALA A 690 1.69 -11.63 23.81
C ALA A 690 0.33 -12.00 24.40
N PHE A 691 0.13 -13.28 24.68
CA PHE A 691 -0.95 -13.74 25.53
C PHE A 691 -0.66 -13.43 26.99
N GLY A 692 -1.71 -13.09 27.74
CA GLY A 692 -1.63 -13.00 29.20
C GLY A 692 -1.22 -14.31 29.86
N LYS A 693 -0.70 -14.22 31.09
CA LYS A 693 -0.28 -15.37 31.92
C LYS A 693 -1.35 -16.45 32.12
N ASP A 694 -2.63 -16.08 32.06
CA ASP A 694 -3.76 -17.01 32.17
C ASP A 694 -4.34 -17.43 30.81
N GLY A 695 -3.86 -16.82 29.71
CA GLY A 695 -4.37 -17.04 28.35
C GLY A 695 -5.79 -16.50 28.13
N ASP A 696 -6.22 -15.55 28.95
CA ASP A 696 -7.55 -14.93 28.93
C ASP A 696 -7.60 -13.60 28.17
N HIS A 697 -6.47 -13.12 27.66
CA HIS A 697 -6.36 -11.92 26.83
C HIS A 697 -5.06 -11.97 26.01
N TYR A 698 -4.92 -11.06 25.06
CA TYR A 698 -3.63 -10.71 24.46
C TYR A 698 -3.39 -9.20 24.50
N ILE A 699 -2.12 -8.81 24.45
CA ILE A 699 -1.66 -7.44 24.40
C ILE A 699 -0.82 -7.26 23.15
N THR A 700 -0.90 -6.07 22.55
CA THR A 700 0.00 -5.61 21.51
C THR A 700 0.66 -4.30 21.89
N VAL A 701 1.88 -4.11 21.40
CA VAL A 701 2.66 -2.88 21.57
C VAL A 701 3.25 -2.54 20.21
N SER A 702 3.18 -1.26 19.85
CA SER A 702 3.71 -0.73 18.60
C SER A 702 5.16 -0.25 18.76
N GLU A 703 5.82 0.07 17.66
CA GLU A 703 7.02 0.90 17.73
C GLU A 703 6.68 2.38 17.95
N GLY A 704 7.73 3.19 18.11
CA GLY A 704 7.69 4.63 18.28
C GLY A 704 7.86 5.05 19.74
N LYS A 705 8.25 6.31 19.96
CA LYS A 705 8.55 6.84 21.29
C LYS A 705 7.32 6.87 22.21
N TYR A 706 7.40 6.18 23.36
CA TYR A 706 6.30 5.96 24.29
C TYR A 706 5.12 5.25 23.59
N PRO A 707 5.33 4.01 23.10
CA PRO A 707 4.35 3.32 22.29
C PRO A 707 3.09 3.03 23.10
N LYS A 708 1.95 2.92 22.42
CA LYS A 708 0.69 2.57 23.08
C LYS A 708 0.65 1.07 23.38
N VAL A 709 0.05 0.72 24.52
CA VAL A 709 -0.25 -0.66 24.87
C VAL A 709 -1.74 -0.90 24.61
N TRP A 710 -2.08 -1.91 23.82
CA TRP A 710 -3.46 -2.28 23.54
C TRP A 710 -3.80 -3.59 24.20
N TYR A 711 -4.93 -3.62 24.91
CA TYR A 711 -5.42 -4.81 25.60
C TYR A 711 -6.67 -5.36 24.93
N PHE A 712 -6.70 -6.69 24.75
CA PHE A 712 -7.81 -7.40 24.15
C PHE A 712 -8.20 -8.59 25.03
N GLY A 713 -9.23 -8.40 25.86
CA GLY A 713 -9.77 -9.48 26.68
C GLY A 713 -10.42 -10.56 25.81
N MET A 714 -10.19 -11.84 26.10
CA MET A 714 -10.85 -12.98 25.42
C MET A 714 -11.86 -13.62 26.36
N THR A 715 -13.16 -13.50 26.04
CA THR A 715 -14.18 -14.18 26.85
C THR A 715 -14.00 -15.70 26.85
N GLN A 716 -14.30 -16.33 28.00
CA GLN A 716 -14.27 -17.80 28.11
C GLN A 716 -15.17 -18.48 27.09
N ARG A 717 -16.31 -17.85 26.75
CA ARG A 717 -17.22 -18.35 25.72
C ARG A 717 -16.55 -18.38 24.35
N PHE A 718 -15.91 -17.28 23.94
CA PHE A 718 -15.19 -17.20 22.66
C PHE A 718 -14.11 -18.29 22.56
N GLN A 719 -13.30 -18.45 23.60
CA GLN A 719 -12.27 -19.49 23.63
C GLN A 719 -12.86 -20.91 23.56
N LYS A 720 -13.95 -21.15 24.31
CA LYS A 720 -14.64 -22.44 24.30
C LYS A 720 -15.18 -22.77 22.91
N ASP A 721 -15.86 -21.82 22.27
CA ASP A 721 -16.47 -22.02 20.96
C ASP A 721 -15.40 -22.33 19.88
N MET A 722 -14.25 -21.63 19.91
CA MET A 722 -13.11 -21.93 19.03
C MET A 722 -12.56 -23.36 19.26
N MET A 723 -12.39 -23.73 20.53
CA MET A 723 -11.86 -25.05 20.90
C MET A 723 -12.84 -26.19 20.57
N ASP A 724 -14.14 -25.99 20.76
CA ASP A 724 -15.15 -27.00 20.47
C ASP A 724 -15.25 -27.26 18.96
N LYS A 725 -15.14 -26.21 18.12
CA LYS A 725 -15.04 -26.36 16.67
C LYS A 725 -13.79 -27.15 16.27
N ALA A 726 -12.62 -26.79 16.80
CA ALA A 726 -11.37 -27.47 16.48
C ALA A 726 -11.39 -28.96 16.92
N LYS A 727 -11.99 -29.26 18.07
CA LYS A 727 -12.19 -30.65 18.53
C LYS A 727 -13.15 -31.43 17.64
N ALA A 728 -14.23 -30.80 17.16
CA ALA A 728 -15.17 -31.42 16.24
C ALA A 728 -14.48 -31.78 14.91
N GLU A 729 -13.65 -30.87 14.38
CA GLU A 729 -12.84 -31.12 13.18
C GLU A 729 -11.82 -32.24 13.41
N ALA A 730 -11.11 -32.22 14.54
CA ALA A 730 -10.18 -33.29 14.91
C ALA A 730 -10.87 -34.66 14.95
N LYS A 731 -12.07 -34.73 15.55
CA LYS A 731 -12.85 -35.96 15.61
C LYS A 731 -13.33 -36.44 14.25
N ALA A 732 -13.73 -35.52 13.37
CA ALA A 732 -14.15 -35.85 12.00
C ALA A 732 -12.98 -36.40 11.17
N MET A 733 -11.79 -35.83 11.30
CA MET A 733 -10.58 -36.32 10.64
C MET A 733 -10.16 -37.71 11.13
N GLU A 734 -10.25 -37.95 12.44
CA GLU A 734 -9.91 -39.27 12.99
C GLU A 734 -10.90 -40.33 12.50
N ALA A 735 -12.20 -40.01 12.45
CA ALA A 735 -13.20 -40.90 11.87
C ALA A 735 -12.93 -41.21 10.39
N GLN A 736 -12.39 -40.25 9.63
CA GLN A 736 -12.02 -40.44 8.22
C GLN A 736 -10.72 -41.23 8.03
N LYS A 737 -9.80 -41.25 9.02
CA LYS A 737 -8.60 -42.10 8.99
C LYS A 737 -8.90 -43.56 9.35
N VAL A 738 -9.94 -43.79 10.15
CA VAL A 738 -10.37 -45.13 10.59
C VAL A 738 -11.29 -45.81 9.57
N ALA A 739 -12.02 -45.03 8.77
CA ALA A 739 -12.80 -45.51 7.62
C ALA A 739 -11.91 -45.70 6.39
#